data_AF-A0A970U9L9-F1
#
_entry.id   AF-A0A970U9L9-F1
#
_cell.length_a   1.000
_cell.length_b   1.000
_cell.length_c   1.000
_cell.angle_alpha   90.00
_cell.angle_beta   90.00
_cell.angle_gamma   90.00
#
_symmetry.space_group_name_H-M   'P 1'
#
loop_
_entity.id
_entity.type
_entity.pdbx_description
1 polymer ?
#
loop_
_entity_poly.entity_id
_entity_poly.type
_entity_poly.pdbx_seq_one_letter_code
_entity_poly.pdbx_strand_id
1 'polypeptide(L)'
;MIIVTAIALVASILFSSPWFITPKFKSTVILYPAATNAISKALLIENTGSDKDILAFGEDEETEQLLQILHSNRIRDKIIDRYNLMQHYRINPASTYRNTRLYQRYEDNISFKRTEFMAVKITVLDTDPQMAADIANDIAELLDSTKNDMQKQRAERAFEIVKEQYFKQRDEVAAMEDSLSKLRAYGVHDYESQAEMINQQLAIELARDNTEGVKRLEQKLEVLAQYGGPYVSIRDALEYEKKQLSMLRAKYEESKTDAQEVLPVKFVVNSAYKAERKSYPIRWLIVLVATISVFLFALILLLIVENINTYFPDAFRSLSGNKIRKAPLNRPSGKDPPPPLRQETPPPRYQHSSEQADKPKPVPPPKQQLVEDDKKEKEEDESKNNYQQRAEHHNNYQTEKHDTQMTRYFTNTNLLKLIFKWKIHLTIIVLAAVVLAAIFSSALFITPMFKSYALIYPSNVEPYSEESRSEQMLEFLKSKDIRDRIIQKYDLAKRYKIDSSYKYFQSTIIYEYSQNVIISKTPFETIKIEVFDADPVVACNMVNDIIKFYDEKVLTTHQDKYKEVLGYIGQRLAAKQAEIDSVENILYDIRTQYGIIDYPNQSREVARGFLRTVDGNNAAQNINTREVLQLKENIEKYGGIYTYYNNRYYDLIAEYSKVKMDYDEALMFTTRTITYSNIISEPFAADKKSYPVRWVIVLLAAVGVFLASFVVILVMENVDSIRRNF
;
A
#
# COMPACT_ATOMS: atom_id res chain seq x y z
N MET A 1 52.66 17.74 -5.28
CA MET A 1 51.53 17.50 -4.35
C MET A 1 50.99 18.79 -3.75
N ILE A 2 51.79 19.53 -2.95
CA ILE A 2 51.36 20.76 -2.23
C ILE A 2 50.75 21.83 -3.15
N ILE A 3 51.34 22.05 -4.33
CA ILE A 3 50.81 23.03 -5.31
C ILE A 3 49.42 22.62 -5.80
N VAL A 4 49.21 21.34 -6.13
CA VAL A 4 47.94 20.82 -6.64
C VAL A 4 46.85 20.92 -5.57
N THR A 5 47.19 20.67 -4.32
CA THR A 5 46.27 20.78 -3.18
C THR A 5 45.93 22.23 -2.86
N ALA A 6 46.89 23.15 -2.98
CA ALA A 6 46.65 24.58 -2.82
C ALA A 6 45.72 25.13 -3.93
N ILE A 7 45.92 24.70 -5.18
CA ILE A 7 45.03 25.05 -6.30
C ILE A 7 43.61 24.52 -6.05
N ALA A 8 43.47 23.27 -5.60
CA ALA A 8 42.17 22.70 -5.27
C ALA A 8 41.45 23.45 -4.13
N LEU A 9 42.20 23.94 -3.14
CA LEU A 9 41.66 24.77 -2.06
C LEU A 9 41.10 26.08 -2.61
N VAL A 10 41.86 26.81 -3.41
CA VAL A 10 41.40 28.08 -4.02
C VAL A 10 40.22 27.84 -4.96
N ALA A 11 40.29 26.81 -5.81
CA ALA A 11 39.23 26.44 -6.72
C ALA A 11 37.93 26.08 -5.98
N SER A 12 38.00 25.27 -4.91
CA SER A 12 36.82 24.89 -4.13
C SER A 12 36.17 26.07 -3.40
N ILE A 13 36.96 27.04 -2.91
CA ILE A 13 36.43 28.30 -2.35
C ILE A 13 35.70 29.10 -3.43
N LEU A 14 36.31 29.23 -4.62
CA LEU A 14 35.76 29.99 -5.73
C LEU A 14 34.47 29.36 -6.29
N PHE A 15 34.48 28.05 -6.55
CA PHE A 15 33.32 27.33 -7.08
C PHE A 15 32.20 27.11 -6.06
N SER A 16 32.47 27.21 -4.75
CA SER A 16 31.43 27.18 -3.70
C SER A 16 30.85 28.57 -3.37
N SER A 17 31.33 29.61 -4.05
CA SER A 17 30.83 30.98 -3.91
C SER A 17 29.43 31.15 -4.52
N PRO A 18 28.66 32.19 -4.13
CA PRO A 18 27.32 32.47 -4.68
C PRO A 18 27.30 32.64 -6.20
N TRP A 19 28.45 32.97 -6.79
CA TRP A 19 28.60 33.19 -8.23
C TRP A 19 28.37 31.92 -9.05
N PHE A 20 28.70 30.76 -8.46
CA PHE A 20 28.54 29.45 -9.12
C PHE A 20 27.42 28.62 -8.51
N ILE A 21 27.25 28.67 -7.19
CA ILE A 21 26.20 27.91 -6.48
C ILE A 21 25.28 28.89 -5.76
N THR A 22 24.05 29.00 -6.25
CA THR A 22 23.00 29.82 -5.62
C THR A 22 22.75 29.32 -4.20
N PRO A 23 22.82 30.20 -3.18
CA PRO A 23 22.51 29.81 -1.82
C PRO A 23 21.04 29.41 -1.72
N LYS A 24 20.76 28.35 -0.95
CA LYS A 24 19.40 27.93 -0.63
C LYS A 24 19.17 27.97 0.88
N PHE A 25 17.96 28.38 1.24
CA PHE A 25 17.42 28.44 2.58
C PHE A 25 16.52 27.24 2.80
N LYS A 26 16.54 26.71 4.03
CA LYS A 26 15.79 25.50 4.40
C LYS A 26 14.70 25.86 5.36
N SER A 27 13.47 25.48 5.04
CA SER A 27 12.34 25.55 5.96
C SER A 27 11.73 24.16 6.12
N THR A 28 11.14 23.90 7.29
CA THR A 28 10.63 22.57 7.63
C THR A 28 9.31 22.65 8.37
N VAL A 29 8.38 21.77 8.01
CA VAL A 29 7.17 21.47 8.80
C VAL A 29 7.33 20.11 9.44
N ILE A 30 6.89 19.99 10.70
CA ILE A 30 6.78 18.70 11.40
C ILE A 30 5.31 18.51 11.78
N LEU A 31 4.72 17.40 11.34
CA LEU A 31 3.32 17.08 11.59
C LEU A 31 3.15 15.59 11.95
N TYR A 32 2.09 15.28 12.68
CA TYR A 32 1.66 13.92 12.98
C TYR A 32 0.36 13.57 12.24
N PRO A 33 0.17 12.31 11.83
CA PRO A 33 -1.15 11.80 11.42
C PRO A 33 -2.16 11.87 12.57
N ALA A 34 -3.40 12.24 12.28
CA ALA A 34 -4.52 11.90 13.15
C ALA A 34 -4.90 10.41 12.99
N ALA A 35 -5.31 9.72 14.07
CA ALA A 35 -5.62 8.29 14.05
C ALA A 35 -7.00 7.94 13.47
N THR A 36 -7.93 8.90 13.34
CA THR A 36 -9.33 8.60 12.98
C THR A 36 -9.67 8.98 11.55
N ASN A 37 -10.11 7.99 10.76
CA ASN A 37 -10.46 8.15 9.33
C ASN A 37 -11.96 8.34 9.06
N ALA A 38 -12.82 8.32 10.08
CA ALA A 38 -14.28 8.50 9.95
C ALA A 38 -14.84 9.34 11.11
N ILE A 39 -15.63 10.35 10.77
CA ILE A 39 -16.15 11.39 11.68
C ILE A 39 -17.27 10.81 12.54
N SER A 40 -18.15 10.06 11.90
CA SER A 40 -19.23 9.31 12.53
C SER A 40 -18.72 8.40 13.65
N LYS A 41 -17.63 7.67 13.40
CA LYS A 41 -17.01 6.79 14.40
C LYS A 41 -16.39 7.58 15.54
N ALA A 42 -15.87 8.78 15.26
CA ALA A 42 -15.30 9.66 16.28
C ALA A 42 -16.37 10.32 17.17
N LEU A 43 -17.56 10.59 16.64
CA LEU A 43 -18.56 11.44 17.32
C LEU A 43 -19.84 10.72 17.74
N LEU A 44 -20.19 9.61 17.09
CA LEU A 44 -21.51 8.97 17.20
C LEU A 44 -21.47 7.57 17.83
N ILE A 45 -20.28 6.97 18.04
CA ILE A 45 -20.13 5.62 18.62
C ILE A 45 -19.65 5.74 20.08
N GLU A 46 -20.56 5.53 21.04
CA GLU A 46 -20.23 5.52 22.48
C GLU A 46 -19.82 4.14 23.04
N ASN A 47 -19.87 3.04 22.28
CA ASN A 47 -19.33 1.74 22.72
C ASN A 47 -19.27 0.67 21.62
N THR A 48 -18.10 0.03 21.45
CA THR A 48 -17.84 -1.44 21.38
C THR A 48 -16.51 -1.76 20.67
N GLY A 49 -15.46 -2.07 21.44
CA GLY A 49 -14.36 -2.97 21.04
C GLY A 49 -13.27 -2.48 20.07
N SER A 50 -13.27 -1.22 19.62
CA SER A 50 -12.17 -0.68 18.80
C SER A 50 -11.41 0.41 19.58
N ASP A 51 -10.24 0.05 20.10
CA ASP A 51 -9.32 0.87 20.92
C ASP A 51 -8.69 2.07 20.19
N LYS A 52 -9.34 2.65 19.18
CA LYS A 52 -8.81 3.84 18.50
C LYS A 52 -9.27 5.10 19.23
N ASP A 53 -8.46 5.53 20.19
CA ASP A 53 -8.58 6.85 20.83
C ASP A 53 -8.61 7.95 19.76
N ILE A 54 -9.65 8.78 19.78
CA ILE A 54 -9.85 9.89 18.85
C ILE A 54 -8.73 10.91 18.95
N LEU A 55 -8.06 10.96 20.11
CA LEU A 55 -6.91 11.82 20.38
C LEU A 55 -5.57 11.16 20.02
N ALA A 56 -5.55 9.89 19.61
CA ALA A 56 -4.32 9.23 19.19
C ALA A 56 -3.79 9.85 17.89
N PHE A 57 -2.46 9.91 17.79
CA PHE A 57 -1.76 10.40 16.62
C PHE A 57 -0.43 9.65 16.47
N GLY A 58 0.10 9.59 15.24
CA GLY A 58 1.40 8.96 15.00
C GLY A 58 1.40 7.43 14.86
N GLU A 59 0.27 6.83 14.47
CA GLU A 59 0.26 5.41 14.06
C GLU A 59 1.14 5.20 12.80
N ASP A 60 1.81 4.05 12.75
CA ASP A 60 2.76 3.71 11.70
C ASP A 60 2.09 3.67 10.31
N GLU A 61 0.94 3.01 10.22
CA GLU A 61 0.16 2.89 8.97
C GLU A 61 -0.28 4.26 8.44
N GLU A 62 -0.80 5.13 9.32
CA GLU A 62 -1.26 6.47 8.95
C GLU A 62 -0.10 7.37 8.47
N THR A 63 1.07 7.23 9.10
CA THR A 63 2.29 7.95 8.72
C THR A 63 2.74 7.55 7.31
N GLU A 64 2.67 6.27 6.97
CA GLU A 64 3.00 5.78 5.65
C GLU A 64 2.02 6.27 4.58
N GLN A 65 0.71 6.24 4.87
CA GLN A 65 -0.31 6.78 3.97
C GLN A 65 -0.06 8.28 3.68
N LEU A 66 0.23 9.08 4.71
CA LEU A 66 0.56 10.51 4.54
C LEU A 66 1.81 10.71 3.68
N LEU A 67 2.87 9.92 3.90
CA LEU A 67 4.08 10.01 3.07
C LEU A 67 3.80 9.75 1.60
N GLN A 68 2.91 8.80 1.30
CA GLN A 68 2.54 8.54 -0.08
C GLN A 68 1.75 9.66 -0.73
N ILE A 69 0.78 10.23 -0.01
CA ILE A 69 0.03 11.38 -0.51
C ILE A 69 0.98 12.55 -0.74
N LEU A 70 1.95 12.79 0.16
CA LEU A 70 2.97 13.83 -0.01
C LEU A 70 3.83 13.62 -1.26
N HIS A 71 4.22 12.38 -1.55
CA HIS A 71 4.98 12.03 -2.76
C HIS A 71 4.13 12.00 -4.04
N SER A 72 2.82 12.25 -3.95
CA SER A 72 1.94 12.19 -5.12
C SER A 72 2.12 13.38 -6.06
N ASN A 73 1.79 13.14 -7.33
CA ASN A 73 1.67 14.24 -8.29
C ASN A 73 0.54 15.21 -7.96
N ARG A 74 -0.50 14.80 -7.21
CA ARG A 74 -1.59 15.69 -6.77
C ARG A 74 -1.07 16.86 -5.91
N ILE A 75 -0.12 16.60 -5.02
CA ILE A 75 0.52 17.64 -4.20
C ILE A 75 1.52 18.43 -5.06
N ARG A 76 2.41 17.71 -5.76
CA ARG A 76 3.47 18.32 -6.57
C ARG A 76 2.92 19.30 -7.59
N ASP A 77 1.93 18.90 -8.38
CA ASP A 77 1.43 19.68 -9.51
C ASP A 77 0.66 20.92 -9.00
N LYS A 78 -0.11 20.80 -7.91
CA LYS A 78 -0.74 21.95 -7.23
C LYS A 78 0.29 22.97 -6.73
N ILE A 79 1.40 22.52 -6.14
CA ILE A 79 2.49 23.41 -5.68
C ILE A 79 3.21 24.06 -6.87
N ILE A 80 3.50 23.29 -7.92
CA ILE A 80 4.12 23.80 -9.14
C ILE A 80 3.31 24.95 -9.72
N ASP A 81 1.99 24.78 -9.80
CA ASP A 81 1.09 25.77 -10.37
C ASP A 81 0.95 26.99 -9.44
N ARG A 82 0.71 26.77 -8.14
CA ARG A 82 0.52 27.85 -7.15
C ARG A 82 1.71 28.80 -7.07
N TYR A 83 2.93 28.27 -7.10
CA TYR A 83 4.16 29.05 -7.00
C TYR A 83 4.81 29.36 -8.35
N ASN A 84 4.16 28.98 -9.45
CA ASN A 84 4.68 29.13 -10.82
C ASN A 84 6.15 28.68 -10.91
N LEU A 85 6.42 27.47 -10.43
CA LEU A 85 7.79 26.97 -10.25
C LEU A 85 8.57 26.86 -11.56
N MET A 86 7.88 26.73 -12.69
CA MET A 86 8.52 26.75 -14.01
C MET A 86 9.24 28.09 -14.26
N GLN A 87 8.59 29.21 -13.98
CA GLN A 87 9.19 30.54 -14.09
C GLN A 87 10.23 30.78 -13.00
N HIS A 88 9.93 30.42 -11.75
CA HIS A 88 10.84 30.59 -10.61
C HIS A 88 12.18 29.87 -10.82
N TYR A 89 12.14 28.62 -11.30
CA TYR A 89 13.33 27.85 -11.64
C TYR A 89 13.94 28.22 -12.99
N ARG A 90 13.40 29.23 -13.69
CA ARG A 90 13.88 29.74 -14.98
C ARG A 90 13.95 28.64 -16.04
N ILE A 91 12.97 27.74 -16.03
CA ILE A 91 12.87 26.66 -17.01
C ILE A 91 12.15 27.22 -18.24
N ASN A 92 12.84 27.22 -19.37
CA ASN A 92 12.26 27.70 -20.63
C ASN A 92 11.07 26.81 -21.04
N PRO A 93 9.86 27.37 -21.20
CA PRO A 93 8.69 26.61 -21.66
C PRO A 93 8.88 25.99 -23.04
N ALA A 94 9.72 26.55 -23.91
CA ALA A 94 10.02 25.99 -25.22
C ALA A 94 11.03 24.83 -25.17
N SER A 95 11.58 24.48 -24.00
CA SER A 95 12.55 23.39 -23.89
C SER A 95 11.90 22.02 -24.04
N THR A 96 12.61 21.10 -24.71
CA THR A 96 12.10 19.76 -25.07
C THR A 96 11.67 18.90 -23.89
N TYR A 97 12.32 19.05 -22.72
CA TYR A 97 12.09 18.24 -21.52
C TYR A 97 11.73 19.11 -20.31
N ARG A 98 10.86 20.10 -20.54
CA ARG A 98 10.51 21.11 -19.54
C ARG A 98 9.90 20.49 -18.28
N ASN A 99 9.00 19.52 -18.41
CA ASN A 99 8.27 18.93 -17.29
C ASN A 99 9.19 17.98 -16.53
N THR A 100 9.95 17.14 -17.24
CA THR A 100 10.99 16.31 -16.59
C THR A 100 11.95 17.16 -15.76
N ARG A 101 12.44 18.27 -16.31
CA ARG A 101 13.38 19.16 -15.58
C ARG A 101 12.71 19.82 -14.37
N LEU A 102 11.46 20.25 -14.52
CA LEU A 102 10.68 20.86 -13.46
C LEU A 102 10.44 19.88 -12.30
N TYR A 103 10.00 18.66 -12.60
CA TYR A 103 9.79 17.63 -11.60
C TYR A 103 11.09 17.25 -10.90
N GLN A 104 12.20 17.09 -11.63
CA GLN A 104 13.51 16.86 -11.01
C GLN A 104 13.89 18.00 -10.06
N ARG A 105 13.71 19.25 -10.47
CA ARG A 105 14.05 20.42 -9.65
C ARG A 105 13.15 20.56 -8.42
N TYR A 106 11.90 20.12 -8.51
CA TYR A 106 10.98 19.99 -7.38
C TYR A 106 11.49 18.95 -6.37
N GLU A 107 11.73 17.71 -6.82
CA GLU A 107 12.20 16.60 -5.97
C GLU A 107 13.58 16.87 -5.33
N ASP A 108 14.46 17.59 -6.03
CA ASP A 108 15.77 18.00 -5.47
C ASP A 108 15.64 19.00 -4.31
N ASN A 109 14.55 19.76 -4.27
CA ASN A 109 14.33 20.84 -3.30
C ASN A 109 13.37 20.45 -2.18
N ILE A 110 12.50 19.49 -2.41
CA ILE A 110 11.42 19.13 -1.51
C ILE A 110 11.59 17.67 -1.13
N SER A 111 11.61 17.37 0.17
CA SER A 111 11.75 16.00 0.66
C SER A 111 10.81 15.73 1.83
N PHE A 112 10.30 14.51 1.86
CA PHE A 112 9.40 14.01 2.89
C PHE A 112 10.07 12.83 3.58
N LYS A 113 10.08 12.83 4.92
CA LYS A 113 10.67 11.75 5.70
C LYS A 113 9.86 11.49 6.95
N ARG A 114 9.69 10.22 7.30
CA ARG A 114 9.33 9.82 8.67
C ARG A 114 10.50 10.14 9.59
N THR A 115 10.18 10.69 10.75
CA THR A 115 11.14 10.91 11.84
C THR A 115 11.17 9.68 12.75
N GLU A 116 12.17 9.61 13.63
CA GLU A 116 12.28 8.54 14.64
C GLU A 116 11.12 8.53 15.64
N PHE A 117 10.36 9.63 15.72
CA PHE A 117 9.20 9.79 16.60
C PHE A 117 7.87 9.67 15.84
N MET A 118 7.84 9.01 14.69
CA MET A 118 6.66 8.81 13.82
C MET A 118 6.01 10.08 13.26
N ALA A 119 6.60 11.27 13.49
CA ALA A 119 6.19 12.47 12.78
C ALA A 119 6.64 12.43 11.31
N VAL A 120 5.90 13.11 10.44
CA VAL A 120 6.32 13.43 9.09
C VAL A 120 7.03 14.78 9.07
N LYS A 121 8.23 14.80 8.51
CA LYS A 121 9.03 16.00 8.28
C LYS A 121 9.02 16.37 6.80
N ILE A 122 8.42 17.51 6.49
CA ILE A 122 8.48 18.16 5.19
C ILE A 122 9.67 19.11 5.21
N THR A 123 10.58 18.99 4.26
CA THR A 123 11.74 19.89 4.11
C THR A 123 11.73 20.52 2.73
N VAL A 124 11.80 21.85 2.68
CA VAL A 124 11.84 22.63 1.44
C VAL A 124 13.12 23.47 1.39
N LEU A 125 13.78 23.47 0.23
CA LEU A 125 14.95 24.27 -0.07
C LEU A 125 14.64 25.24 -1.22
N ASP A 126 14.69 26.54 -0.94
CA ASP A 126 14.53 27.57 -1.98
C ASP A 126 15.60 28.68 -1.89
N THR A 127 15.79 29.42 -2.97
CA THR A 127 16.62 30.63 -3.00
C THR A 127 16.02 31.78 -2.20
N ASP A 128 14.69 31.86 -2.12
CA ASP A 128 13.97 32.80 -1.26
C ASP A 128 13.57 32.10 0.06
N PRO A 129 14.05 32.58 1.23
CA PRO A 129 13.70 31.98 2.51
C PRO A 129 12.22 32.08 2.86
N GLN A 130 11.49 33.08 2.35
CA GLN A 130 10.05 33.19 2.61
C GLN A 130 9.29 32.17 1.77
N MET A 131 9.58 32.09 0.47
CA MET A 131 9.00 31.08 -0.40
C MET A 131 9.26 29.64 0.08
N ALA A 132 10.45 29.35 0.62
CA ALA A 132 10.72 28.04 1.23
C ALA A 132 9.77 27.71 2.39
N ALA A 133 9.44 28.70 3.22
CA ALA A 133 8.52 28.55 4.34
C ALA A 133 7.07 28.40 3.86
N ASP A 134 6.65 29.25 2.93
CA ASP A 134 5.30 29.24 2.36
C ASP A 134 5.01 27.90 1.65
N ILE A 135 5.92 27.44 0.79
CA ILE A 135 5.79 26.13 0.13
C ILE A 135 5.68 25.00 1.15
N ALA A 136 6.48 25.01 2.22
CA ALA A 136 6.45 23.94 3.21
C ALA A 136 5.12 23.91 3.99
N ASN A 137 4.59 25.08 4.36
CA ASN A 137 3.30 25.21 5.03
C ASN A 137 2.14 24.83 4.09
N ASP A 138 2.19 25.27 2.83
CA ASP A 138 1.19 24.95 1.82
C ASP A 138 1.17 23.47 1.46
N ILE A 139 2.32 22.79 1.42
CA ILE A 139 2.35 21.32 1.25
C ILE A 139 1.61 20.65 2.41
N ALA A 140 1.84 21.11 3.65
CA ALA A 140 1.15 20.56 4.80
C ALA A 140 -0.37 20.81 4.72
N GLU A 141 -0.80 21.99 4.27
CA GLU A 141 -2.21 22.29 4.01
C GLU A 141 -2.80 21.41 2.89
N LEU A 142 -2.09 21.28 1.77
CA LEU A 142 -2.51 20.46 0.64
C LEU A 142 -2.64 18.99 0.98
N LEU A 143 -1.78 18.47 1.85
CA LEU A 143 -1.87 17.10 2.36
C LEU A 143 -3.24 16.83 3.00
N ASP A 144 -3.71 17.78 3.79
CA ASP A 144 -4.97 17.67 4.51
C ASP A 144 -6.16 17.74 3.56
N SER A 145 -6.20 18.75 2.70
CA SER A 145 -7.23 18.84 1.65
C SER A 145 -7.23 17.61 0.72
N THR A 146 -6.07 17.08 0.33
CA THR A 146 -5.99 15.95 -0.60
C THR A 146 -6.46 14.64 0.06
N LYS A 147 -6.10 14.38 1.32
CA LYS A 147 -6.62 13.20 2.04
C LYS A 147 -8.13 13.32 2.26
N ASN A 148 -8.61 14.50 2.64
CA ASN A 148 -10.04 14.77 2.83
C ASN A 148 -10.84 14.64 1.54
N ASP A 149 -10.34 15.13 0.40
CA ASP A 149 -10.96 14.94 -0.90
C ASP A 149 -11.09 13.44 -1.24
N MET A 150 -10.05 12.65 -1.01
CA MET A 150 -10.06 11.20 -1.26
C MET A 150 -11.03 10.46 -0.35
N GLN A 151 -11.12 10.82 0.93
CA GLN A 151 -12.06 10.24 1.89
C GLN A 151 -13.50 10.62 1.54
N LYS A 152 -13.75 11.89 1.22
CA LYS A 152 -15.07 12.41 0.85
C LYS A 152 -15.63 11.72 -0.38
N GLN A 153 -14.84 11.54 -1.43
CA GLN A 153 -15.25 10.81 -2.64
C GLN A 153 -15.78 9.40 -2.32
N ARG A 154 -15.20 8.74 -1.31
CA ARG A 154 -15.65 7.41 -0.86
C ARG A 154 -16.89 7.49 0.01
N ALA A 155 -16.91 8.44 0.95
CA ALA A 155 -18.02 8.65 1.86
C ALA A 155 -19.31 9.00 1.09
N GLU A 156 -19.21 9.83 0.05
CA GLU A 156 -20.33 10.16 -0.85
C GLU A 156 -20.90 8.90 -1.52
N ARG A 157 -20.04 8.00 -2.01
CA ARG A 157 -20.50 6.75 -2.64
C ARG A 157 -21.17 5.82 -1.63
N ALA A 158 -20.60 5.71 -0.43
CA ALA A 158 -21.19 4.91 0.64
C ALA A 158 -22.54 5.49 1.09
N PHE A 159 -22.63 6.80 1.25
CA PHE A 159 -23.85 7.52 1.60
C PHE A 159 -24.96 7.27 0.59
N GLU A 160 -24.70 7.38 -0.72
CA GLU A 160 -25.73 7.13 -1.73
C GLU A 160 -26.28 5.69 -1.67
N ILE A 161 -25.43 4.69 -1.39
CA ILE A 161 -25.88 3.29 -1.22
C ILE A 161 -26.79 3.17 0.01
N VAL A 162 -26.38 3.71 1.15
CA VAL A 162 -27.16 3.64 2.40
C VAL A 162 -28.47 4.43 2.28
N LYS A 163 -28.43 5.57 1.61
CA LYS A 163 -29.58 6.44 1.33
C LYS A 163 -30.64 5.74 0.49
N GLU A 164 -30.24 5.04 -0.57
CA GLU A 164 -31.16 4.25 -1.39
C GLU A 164 -31.88 3.19 -0.55
N GLN A 165 -31.12 2.44 0.26
CA GLN A 165 -31.70 1.42 1.14
C GLN A 165 -32.62 2.05 2.20
N TYR A 166 -32.23 3.18 2.80
CA TYR A 166 -33.05 3.88 3.80
C TYR A 166 -34.40 4.30 3.22
N PHE A 167 -34.41 4.91 2.04
CA PHE A 167 -35.67 5.35 1.42
C PHE A 167 -36.53 4.17 0.97
N LYS A 168 -35.94 3.10 0.44
CA LYS A 168 -36.66 1.86 0.12
C LYS A 168 -37.38 1.31 1.37
N GLN A 169 -36.65 1.16 2.48
CA GLN A 169 -37.19 0.65 3.74
C GLN A 169 -38.27 1.57 4.33
N ARG A 170 -38.07 2.90 4.24
CA ARG A 170 -39.06 3.89 4.69
C ARG A 170 -40.37 3.75 3.92
N ASP A 171 -40.28 3.56 2.61
CA ASP A 171 -41.46 3.46 1.75
C ASP A 171 -42.19 2.12 1.96
N GLU A 172 -41.47 1.04 2.24
CA GLU A 172 -42.05 -0.24 2.68
C GLU A 172 -42.84 -0.09 4.00
N VAL A 173 -42.24 0.55 5.01
CA VAL A 173 -42.91 0.84 6.29
C VAL A 173 -44.15 1.71 6.10
N ALA A 174 -44.08 2.74 5.26
CA ALA A 174 -45.21 3.61 4.96
C ALA A 174 -46.37 2.83 4.29
N ALA A 175 -46.06 1.95 3.34
CA ALA A 175 -47.06 1.11 2.68
C ALA A 175 -47.75 0.13 3.65
N MET A 176 -47.02 -0.39 4.64
CA MET A 176 -47.59 -1.22 5.71
C MET A 176 -48.48 -0.41 6.65
N GLU A 177 -48.08 0.80 7.03
CA GLU A 177 -48.90 1.72 7.85
C GLU A 177 -50.19 2.12 7.14
N ASP A 178 -50.14 2.39 5.82
CA ASP A 178 -51.31 2.66 5.00
C ASP A 178 -52.25 1.45 4.92
N SER A 179 -51.68 0.25 4.80
CA SER A 179 -52.44 -0.99 4.78
C SER A 179 -53.15 -1.25 6.11
N LEU A 180 -52.47 -1.05 7.25
CA LEU A 180 -53.09 -1.10 8.57
C LEU A 180 -54.17 -0.03 8.73
N SER A 181 -53.98 1.16 8.19
CA SER A 181 -54.97 2.23 8.25
C SER A 181 -56.26 1.87 7.51
N LYS A 182 -56.15 1.16 6.37
CA LYS A 182 -57.32 0.60 5.66
C LYS A 182 -58.04 -0.48 6.48
N LEU A 183 -57.29 -1.40 7.11
CA LEU A 183 -57.88 -2.42 7.98
C LEU A 183 -58.57 -1.81 9.20
N ARG A 184 -57.99 -0.75 9.76
CA ARG A 184 -58.62 0.06 10.81
C ARG A 184 -59.89 0.72 10.33
N ALA A 185 -59.94 1.24 9.11
CA ALA A 185 -61.17 1.79 8.54
C ALA A 185 -62.31 0.77 8.41
N TYR A 186 -61.99 -0.53 8.23
CA TYR A 186 -62.98 -1.61 8.29
C TYR A 186 -63.44 -1.95 9.72
N GLY A 187 -62.82 -1.38 10.75
CA GLY A 187 -63.19 -1.58 12.16
C GLY A 187 -62.23 -2.47 12.95
N VAL A 188 -61.15 -2.96 12.34
CA VAL A 188 -60.13 -3.79 13.00
C VAL A 188 -59.03 -2.90 13.58
N HIS A 189 -59.07 -2.64 14.88
CA HIS A 189 -58.12 -1.74 15.56
C HIS A 189 -57.21 -2.49 16.52
N ASP A 190 -57.78 -3.36 17.32
CA ASP A 190 -57.07 -4.20 18.27
C ASP A 190 -57.81 -5.52 18.28
N TYR A 191 -57.46 -6.34 17.29
CA TYR A 191 -58.25 -7.50 16.91
C TYR A 191 -58.52 -8.42 18.11
N GLU A 192 -57.48 -8.71 18.90
CA GLU A 192 -57.57 -9.58 20.07
C GLU A 192 -58.51 -9.00 21.13
N SER A 193 -58.30 -7.74 21.55
CA SER A 193 -59.16 -7.07 22.55
C SER A 193 -60.59 -6.86 22.07
N GLN A 194 -60.77 -6.53 20.78
CA GLN A 194 -62.09 -6.36 20.19
C GLN A 194 -62.84 -7.69 20.12
N ALA A 195 -62.15 -8.78 19.76
CA ALA A 195 -62.75 -10.10 19.73
C ALA A 195 -63.14 -10.58 21.14
N GLU A 196 -62.30 -10.36 22.16
CA GLU A 196 -62.62 -10.66 23.56
C GLU A 196 -63.90 -9.92 23.99
N MET A 197 -63.93 -8.59 23.85
CA MET A 197 -65.05 -7.78 24.31
C MET A 197 -66.34 -8.06 23.53
N ILE A 198 -66.26 -8.24 22.21
CA ILE A 198 -67.46 -8.55 21.40
C ILE A 198 -68.01 -9.94 21.76
N ASN A 199 -67.15 -10.95 21.97
CA ASN A 199 -67.61 -12.27 22.41
C ASN A 199 -68.25 -12.22 23.80
N GLN A 200 -67.68 -11.45 24.74
CA GLN A 200 -68.25 -11.25 26.06
C GLN A 200 -69.63 -10.59 25.98
N GLN A 201 -69.76 -9.51 25.19
CA GLN A 201 -71.04 -8.82 25.02
C GLN A 201 -72.06 -9.69 24.27
N LEU A 202 -71.62 -10.48 23.29
CA LEU A 202 -72.49 -11.41 22.55
C LEU A 202 -73.12 -12.42 23.51
N ALA A 203 -72.34 -13.00 24.43
CA ALA A 203 -72.85 -13.89 25.45
C ALA A 203 -73.93 -13.22 26.35
N ILE A 204 -73.76 -11.94 26.67
CA ILE A 204 -74.73 -11.15 27.46
C ILE A 204 -76.01 -10.88 26.67
N GLU A 205 -75.92 -10.48 25.39
CA GLU A 205 -77.10 -10.17 24.55
C GLU A 205 -77.89 -11.43 24.19
N LEU A 206 -77.19 -12.53 23.89
CA LEU A 206 -77.76 -13.86 23.78
C LEU A 206 -78.49 -14.26 25.06
N ALA A 207 -77.93 -13.87 26.22
CA ALA A 207 -78.58 -14.17 27.48
C ALA A 207 -79.91 -13.39 27.63
N ARG A 208 -79.92 -12.13 27.20
CA ARG A 208 -81.09 -11.25 27.28
C ARG A 208 -82.14 -11.47 26.18
N ASP A 209 -81.95 -12.47 25.32
CA ASP A 209 -82.80 -12.76 24.16
C ASP A 209 -82.94 -11.56 23.19
N ASN A 210 -81.91 -10.71 23.14
CA ASN A 210 -81.89 -9.51 22.32
C ASN A 210 -81.37 -9.80 20.90
N THR A 211 -82.25 -10.33 20.05
CA THR A 211 -81.95 -10.74 18.67
C THR A 211 -81.30 -9.64 17.81
N GLU A 212 -81.71 -8.38 17.95
CA GLU A 212 -81.11 -7.23 17.27
C GLU A 212 -79.68 -6.92 17.79
N GLY A 213 -79.44 -7.09 19.10
CA GLY A 213 -78.11 -6.98 19.70
C GLY A 213 -77.15 -8.04 19.18
N VAL A 214 -77.61 -9.29 19.16
CA VAL A 214 -76.87 -10.47 18.66
C VAL A 214 -76.44 -10.26 17.21
N LYS A 215 -77.38 -9.94 16.32
CA LYS A 215 -77.10 -9.75 14.89
C LYS A 215 -76.05 -8.67 14.61
N ARG A 216 -76.05 -7.57 15.37
CA ARG A 216 -75.04 -6.50 15.24
C ARG A 216 -73.66 -6.93 15.71
N LEU A 217 -73.58 -7.77 16.74
CA LEU A 217 -72.30 -8.28 17.27
C LEU A 217 -71.73 -9.36 16.36
N GLU A 218 -72.57 -10.24 15.81
CA GLU A 218 -72.18 -11.22 14.79
C GLU A 218 -71.60 -10.55 13.53
N GLN A 219 -72.22 -9.48 13.03
CA GLN A 219 -71.68 -8.71 11.90
C GLN A 219 -70.30 -8.12 12.19
N LYS A 220 -70.06 -7.64 13.42
CA LYS A 220 -68.73 -7.14 13.82
C LYS A 220 -67.72 -8.29 13.93
N LEU A 221 -68.12 -9.45 14.46
CA LEU A 221 -67.26 -10.64 14.50
C LEU A 221 -66.90 -11.15 13.11
N GLU A 222 -67.82 -11.08 12.14
CA GLU A 222 -67.56 -11.48 10.75
C GLU A 222 -66.47 -10.61 10.12
N VAL A 223 -66.52 -9.29 10.35
CA VAL A 223 -65.46 -8.35 9.94
C VAL A 223 -64.13 -8.71 10.60
N LEU A 224 -64.12 -8.97 11.92
CA LEU A 224 -62.90 -9.38 12.62
C LEU A 224 -62.37 -10.72 12.11
N ALA A 225 -63.23 -11.69 11.81
CA ALA A 225 -62.84 -12.99 11.28
C ALA A 225 -62.20 -12.88 9.89
N GLN A 226 -62.71 -11.98 9.05
CA GLN A 226 -62.18 -11.75 7.70
C GLN A 226 -60.87 -10.95 7.68
N TYR A 227 -60.75 -9.93 8.53
CA TYR A 227 -59.65 -8.95 8.45
C TYR A 227 -58.67 -9.00 9.63
N GLY A 228 -58.96 -9.75 10.68
CA GLY A 228 -58.15 -9.87 11.89
C GLY A 228 -56.79 -10.53 11.66
N GLY A 229 -56.75 -11.63 10.89
CA GLY A 229 -55.49 -12.29 10.52
C GLY A 229 -54.53 -11.37 9.76
N PRO A 230 -54.96 -10.78 8.62
CA PRO A 230 -54.17 -9.78 7.91
C PRO A 230 -53.75 -8.58 8.76
N TYR A 231 -54.59 -8.15 9.71
CA TYR A 231 -54.26 -7.05 10.63
C TYR A 231 -53.08 -7.41 11.54
N VAL A 232 -53.15 -8.56 12.21
CA VAL A 232 -52.08 -9.07 13.09
C VAL A 232 -50.80 -9.25 12.29
N SER A 233 -50.89 -9.87 11.11
CA SER A 233 -49.76 -10.07 10.19
C SER A 233 -48.97 -8.79 9.91
N ILE A 234 -49.66 -7.75 9.44
CA ILE A 234 -49.02 -6.49 9.05
C ILE A 234 -48.54 -5.75 10.29
N ARG A 235 -49.30 -5.77 11.41
CA ARG A 235 -48.93 -5.12 12.67
C ARG A 235 -47.59 -5.66 13.18
N ASP A 236 -47.45 -6.97 13.24
CA ASP A 236 -46.28 -7.61 13.83
C ASP A 236 -45.07 -7.49 12.91
N ALA A 237 -45.26 -7.67 11.59
CA ALA A 237 -44.20 -7.42 10.61
C ALA A 237 -43.74 -5.95 10.65
N LEU A 238 -44.66 -4.99 10.83
CA LEU A 238 -44.34 -3.57 10.92
C LEU A 238 -43.44 -3.26 12.14
N GLU A 239 -43.58 -3.98 13.25
CA GLU A 239 -42.70 -3.81 14.41
C GLU A 239 -41.23 -4.13 14.05
N TYR A 240 -40.99 -5.23 13.36
CA TYR A 240 -39.67 -5.61 12.87
C TYR A 240 -39.13 -4.61 11.84
N GLU A 241 -39.96 -4.22 10.87
CA GLU A 241 -39.55 -3.30 9.80
C GLU A 241 -39.26 -1.89 10.35
N LYS A 242 -39.97 -1.44 11.40
CA LYS A 242 -39.64 -0.19 12.12
C LYS A 242 -38.31 -0.26 12.85
N LYS A 243 -37.99 -1.41 13.47
CA LYS A 243 -36.68 -1.62 14.11
C LYS A 243 -35.56 -1.56 13.08
N GLN A 244 -35.75 -2.18 11.91
CA GLN A 244 -34.79 -2.10 10.80
C GLN A 244 -34.64 -0.68 10.28
N LEU A 245 -35.75 0.03 10.04
CA LEU A 245 -35.74 1.43 9.63
C LEU A 245 -34.97 2.31 10.62
N SER A 246 -35.11 2.06 11.93
CA SER A 246 -34.35 2.78 12.95
C SER A 246 -32.83 2.53 12.85
N MET A 247 -32.42 1.28 12.65
CA MET A 247 -30.99 0.94 12.44
C MET A 247 -30.45 1.57 11.16
N LEU A 248 -31.22 1.54 10.08
CA LEU A 248 -30.82 2.07 8.79
C LEU A 248 -30.79 3.61 8.79
N ARG A 249 -31.69 4.25 9.55
CA ARG A 249 -31.63 5.69 9.82
C ARG A 249 -30.35 6.08 10.55
N ALA A 250 -29.92 5.30 11.53
CA ALA A 250 -28.66 5.55 12.23
C ALA A 250 -27.47 5.50 11.25
N LYS A 251 -27.39 4.45 10.41
CA LYS A 251 -26.36 4.34 9.36
C LYS A 251 -26.46 5.47 8.32
N TYR A 252 -27.67 5.91 7.99
CA TYR A 252 -27.90 7.03 7.08
C TYR A 252 -27.31 8.33 7.65
N GLU A 253 -27.60 8.67 8.92
CA GLU A 253 -27.03 9.87 9.53
C GLU A 253 -25.51 9.74 9.73
N GLU A 254 -24.98 8.56 10.05
CA GLU A 254 -23.54 8.28 10.11
C GLU A 254 -22.86 8.54 8.76
N SER A 255 -23.32 7.87 7.69
CA SER A 255 -22.73 8.00 6.36
C SER A 255 -22.92 9.40 5.76
N LYS A 256 -24.04 10.07 6.07
CA LYS A 256 -24.28 11.47 5.71
C LYS A 256 -23.28 12.40 6.38
N THR A 257 -23.03 12.20 7.67
CA THR A 257 -22.05 12.98 8.44
C THR A 257 -20.66 12.82 7.82
N ASP A 258 -20.23 11.59 7.55
CA ASP A 258 -18.93 11.32 6.91
C ASP A 258 -18.80 11.90 5.49
N ALA A 259 -19.92 12.03 4.75
CA ALA A 259 -19.92 12.62 3.42
C ALA A 259 -19.95 14.16 3.43
N GLN A 260 -20.51 14.78 4.46
CA GLN A 260 -20.73 16.23 4.53
C GLN A 260 -19.67 16.96 5.36
N GLU A 261 -19.24 16.36 6.46
CA GLU A 261 -18.30 16.96 7.39
C GLU A 261 -16.85 16.65 6.99
N VAL A 262 -15.92 17.48 7.45
CA VAL A 262 -14.48 17.31 7.18
C VAL A 262 -13.72 17.49 8.49
N LEU A 263 -12.87 16.52 8.83
CA LEU A 263 -11.96 16.62 9.98
C LEU A 263 -10.52 16.92 9.53
N PRO A 264 -9.73 17.62 10.35
CA PRO A 264 -8.29 17.70 10.15
C PRO A 264 -7.67 16.30 10.25
N VAL A 265 -6.88 15.92 9.26
CA VAL A 265 -6.19 14.61 9.21
C VAL A 265 -4.76 14.67 9.74
N LYS A 266 -4.33 15.85 10.20
CA LYS A 266 -2.97 16.11 10.67
C LYS A 266 -2.94 17.02 11.89
N PHE A 267 -1.91 16.84 12.72
CA PHE A 267 -1.53 17.75 13.78
C PHE A 267 -0.18 18.39 13.46
N VAL A 268 -0.16 19.70 13.20
CA VAL A 268 1.09 20.43 12.94
C VAL A 268 1.74 20.79 14.27
N VAL A 269 2.93 20.23 14.52
CA VAL A 269 3.71 20.53 15.73
C VAL A 269 4.56 21.77 15.52
N ASN A 270 5.27 21.82 14.39
CA ASN A 270 6.10 22.96 14.02
C ASN A 270 5.74 23.41 12.61
N SER A 271 5.28 24.66 12.49
CA SER A 271 5.10 25.32 11.20
C SER A 271 6.44 25.79 10.65
N ALA A 272 6.55 25.87 9.34
CA ALA A 272 7.73 26.40 8.69
C ALA A 272 7.82 27.91 8.89
N TYR A 273 9.02 28.38 9.23
CA TYR A 273 9.35 29.80 9.35
C TYR A 273 10.43 30.19 8.35
N LYS A 274 10.55 31.49 8.11
CA LYS A 274 11.58 32.09 7.25
C LYS A 274 12.97 31.82 7.82
N ALA A 275 13.80 31.08 7.10
CA ALA A 275 15.14 30.74 7.58
C ALA A 275 16.08 31.95 7.54
N GLU A 276 16.76 32.23 8.67
CA GLU A 276 17.71 33.34 8.79
C GLU A 276 19.08 33.03 8.14
N ARG A 277 19.45 31.75 8.09
CA ARG A 277 20.74 31.29 7.58
C ARG A 277 20.56 30.35 6.40
N LYS A 278 21.39 30.55 5.36
CA LYS A 278 21.48 29.60 4.25
C LYS A 278 21.87 28.21 4.74
N SER A 279 21.23 27.18 4.18
CA SER A 279 21.50 25.78 4.49
C SER A 279 22.36 25.09 3.44
N TYR A 280 22.34 25.59 2.20
CA TYR A 280 23.17 25.06 1.11
C TYR A 280 23.84 26.21 0.33
N PRO A 281 25.08 26.04 -0.15
CA PRO A 281 26.01 24.95 0.15
C PRO A 281 26.74 25.12 1.49
N ILE A 282 27.10 24.01 2.14
CA ILE A 282 27.97 23.98 3.32
C ILE A 282 29.42 24.17 2.87
N ARG A 283 29.83 25.44 2.65
CA ARG A 283 31.10 25.78 1.97
C ARG A 283 32.34 25.16 2.61
N TRP A 284 32.45 25.20 3.94
CA TRP A 284 33.61 24.66 4.64
C TRP A 284 33.77 23.16 4.39
N LEU A 285 32.66 22.42 4.33
CA LEU A 285 32.64 20.99 4.07
C LEU A 285 33.07 20.69 2.63
N ILE A 286 32.58 21.47 1.65
CA ILE A 286 32.99 21.32 0.24
C ILE A 286 34.50 21.53 0.10
N VAL A 287 35.04 22.60 0.70
CA VAL A 287 36.47 22.91 0.65
C VAL A 287 37.28 21.80 1.31
N LEU A 288 36.89 21.33 2.50
CA LEU A 288 37.54 20.24 3.21
C LEU A 288 37.56 18.93 2.39
N VAL A 289 36.40 18.50 1.90
CA VAL A 289 36.30 17.25 1.13
C VAL A 289 37.07 17.36 -0.18
N ALA A 290 36.92 18.45 -0.94
CA ALA A 290 37.62 18.63 -2.21
C ALA A 290 39.15 18.63 -2.04
N THR A 291 39.65 19.32 -1.01
CA THR A 291 41.09 19.39 -0.73
C THR A 291 41.65 18.04 -0.31
N ILE A 292 40.96 17.30 0.56
CA ILE A 292 41.36 15.95 0.97
C ILE A 292 41.29 14.98 -0.22
N SER A 293 40.23 15.03 -1.02
CA SER A 293 40.09 14.17 -2.20
C SER A 293 41.20 14.42 -3.21
N VAL A 294 41.55 15.68 -3.51
CA VAL A 294 42.65 16.00 -4.41
C VAL A 294 44.00 15.61 -3.80
N PHE A 295 44.19 15.77 -2.49
CA PHE A 295 45.39 15.31 -1.80
C PHE A 295 45.58 13.80 -1.93
N LEU A 296 44.56 13.02 -1.58
CA LEU A 296 44.59 11.56 -1.65
C LEU A 296 44.73 11.08 -3.09
N PHE A 297 44.02 11.69 -4.04
CA PHE A 297 44.14 11.35 -5.46
C PHE A 297 45.55 11.67 -5.99
N ALA A 298 46.12 12.82 -5.63
CA ALA A 298 47.49 13.16 -6.00
C ALA A 298 48.51 12.21 -5.36
N LEU A 299 48.27 11.74 -4.13
CA LEU A 299 49.10 10.73 -3.46
C LEU A 299 49.06 9.41 -4.23
N ILE A 300 47.86 8.91 -4.53
CA ILE A 300 47.65 7.67 -5.28
C ILE A 300 48.28 7.78 -6.67
N LEU A 301 48.05 8.90 -7.37
CA LEU A 301 48.62 9.14 -8.69
C LEU A 301 50.14 9.20 -8.64
N LEU A 302 50.73 9.82 -7.62
CA LEU A 302 52.17 9.84 -7.43
C LEU A 302 52.71 8.44 -7.16
N LEU A 303 52.07 7.66 -6.28
CA LEU A 303 52.43 6.26 -6.04
C LEU A 303 52.35 5.43 -7.33
N ILE A 304 51.31 5.63 -8.15
CA ILE A 304 51.18 4.96 -9.45
C ILE A 304 52.28 5.41 -10.40
N VAL A 305 52.57 6.71 -10.50
CA VAL A 305 53.62 7.25 -11.38
C VAL A 305 55.00 6.79 -10.93
N GLU A 306 55.29 6.79 -9.64
CA GLU A 306 56.56 6.33 -9.07
C GLU A 306 56.73 4.82 -9.27
N ASN A 307 55.67 4.05 -9.05
CA ASN A 307 55.60 2.63 -9.36
C ASN A 307 55.88 2.42 -10.87
N ILE A 308 55.16 3.11 -11.77
CA ILE A 308 55.41 3.04 -13.21
C ILE A 308 56.84 3.45 -13.56
N ASN A 309 57.38 4.55 -13.01
CA ASN A 309 58.73 5.04 -13.31
C ASN A 309 59.82 4.07 -12.82
N THR A 310 59.60 3.44 -11.67
CA THR A 310 60.50 2.42 -11.10
C THR A 310 60.52 1.15 -11.96
N TYR A 311 59.38 0.75 -12.53
CA TYR A 311 59.28 -0.48 -13.34
C TYR A 311 59.35 -0.26 -14.87
N PHE A 312 59.31 0.99 -15.34
CA PHE A 312 59.34 1.42 -16.75
C PHE A 312 60.07 2.76 -16.99
N PRO A 313 61.39 2.81 -16.80
CA PRO A 313 62.18 4.04 -16.96
C PRO A 313 62.18 4.59 -18.40
N ASP A 314 62.02 3.74 -19.43
CA ASP A 314 62.06 4.17 -20.84
C ASP A 314 60.77 4.84 -21.33
N ALA A 315 59.63 4.61 -20.66
CA ALA A 315 58.36 5.22 -21.02
C ALA A 315 58.36 6.75 -20.81
N PHE A 316 59.13 7.25 -19.83
CA PHE A 316 59.24 8.67 -19.50
C PHE A 316 60.41 9.39 -20.20
N ARG A 317 61.37 8.68 -20.80
CA ARG A 317 62.50 9.29 -21.54
C ARG A 317 62.09 10.07 -22.79
N SER A 318 60.91 9.79 -23.36
CA SER A 318 60.37 10.55 -24.50
C SER A 318 59.70 11.89 -24.12
N LEU A 319 59.40 12.11 -22.83
CA LEU A 319 58.76 13.32 -22.31
C LEU A 319 59.76 14.33 -21.70
N SER A 320 60.95 13.88 -21.32
CA SER A 320 62.04 14.73 -20.79
C SER A 320 63.10 15.00 -21.86
N GLY A 321 62.74 15.78 -22.86
CA GLY A 321 63.69 16.29 -23.85
C GLY A 321 64.37 17.57 -23.35
N ASN A 322 65.47 17.47 -22.60
CA ASN A 322 66.42 18.58 -22.48
C ASN A 322 67.86 18.06 -22.36
N LYS A 323 68.59 18.06 -23.48
CA LYS A 323 70.04 17.84 -23.53
C LYS A 323 70.73 19.21 -23.49
N ILE A 324 71.37 19.56 -22.37
CA ILE A 324 72.44 20.56 -22.37
C ILE A 324 73.77 19.80 -22.25
N ARG A 325 74.54 19.80 -23.34
CA ARG A 325 75.94 19.33 -23.38
C ARG A 325 76.84 20.36 -22.70
N LYS A 326 77.76 19.93 -21.85
CA LYS A 326 79.01 20.66 -21.57
C LYS A 326 80.20 19.75 -21.84
N ALA A 327 81.14 20.25 -22.64
CA ALA A 327 82.42 19.63 -23.00
C ALA A 327 83.49 19.89 -21.93
N PRO A 328 84.56 19.07 -21.85
CA PRO A 328 85.60 19.19 -20.82
C PRO A 328 86.79 20.05 -21.30
N LEU A 329 87.47 20.74 -20.38
CA LEU A 329 88.81 21.27 -20.61
C LEU A 329 89.73 21.07 -19.39
N ASN A 330 90.99 20.78 -19.71
CA ASN A 330 92.09 20.26 -18.89
C ASN A 330 92.70 21.23 -17.86
N ARG A 331 93.34 20.64 -16.83
CA ARG A 331 94.31 21.21 -15.86
C ARG A 331 95.67 21.53 -16.51
N PRO A 332 96.63 22.26 -15.86
CA PRO A 332 97.57 21.73 -14.82
C PRO A 332 97.98 22.82 -13.77
N SER A 333 98.82 22.69 -12.73
CA SER A 333 99.46 21.65 -11.89
C SER A 333 100.31 22.39 -10.83
N GLY A 334 100.49 21.82 -9.63
CA GLY A 334 101.78 21.89 -8.90
C GLY A 334 101.76 22.42 -7.46
N LYS A 335 101.82 21.52 -6.45
CA LYS A 335 103.05 21.07 -5.75
C LYS A 335 102.71 20.24 -4.48
N ASP A 336 103.36 19.08 -4.33
CA ASP A 336 103.29 18.11 -3.21
C ASP A 336 104.42 18.35 -2.14
N PRO A 337 104.76 17.42 -1.20
CA PRO A 337 104.24 17.21 0.17
C PRO A 337 105.38 17.19 1.25
N PRO A 338 105.18 16.78 2.54
CA PRO A 338 105.39 15.36 2.99
C PRO A 338 104.52 14.88 4.21
N PRO A 339 104.66 13.63 4.73
CA PRO A 339 103.63 12.86 5.50
C PRO A 339 103.96 12.60 7.01
N PRO A 340 103.42 11.55 7.72
CA PRO A 340 102.17 11.55 8.52
C PRO A 340 102.35 11.13 10.02
N LEU A 341 101.33 11.26 10.89
CA LEU A 341 101.25 10.56 12.21
C LEU A 341 99.80 10.24 12.67
N ARG A 342 99.67 9.24 13.55
CA ARG A 342 98.55 8.30 13.86
C ARG A 342 97.50 8.70 14.93
N GLN A 343 96.30 8.09 14.78
CA GLN A 343 95.37 7.42 15.74
C GLN A 343 94.74 8.14 16.95
N GLU A 344 93.41 8.02 17.11
CA GLU A 344 92.71 7.23 18.17
C GLU A 344 91.15 7.32 18.05
N THR A 345 90.46 6.19 18.27
CA THR A 345 88.99 6.01 18.40
C THR A 345 88.53 6.27 19.86
N PRO A 346 87.23 6.55 20.19
CA PRO A 346 86.32 5.52 20.77
C PRO A 346 84.78 5.82 20.58
N PRO A 347 83.78 5.31 21.36
CA PRO A 347 82.70 4.41 20.89
C PRO A 347 81.24 4.90 21.25
N PRO A 348 80.15 4.10 21.17
CA PRO A 348 78.75 4.57 21.06
C PRO A 348 77.98 4.65 22.39
N ARG A 349 76.78 5.27 22.40
CA ARG A 349 75.91 5.33 23.60
C ARG A 349 74.41 5.18 23.31
N TYR A 350 73.79 4.20 23.99
CA TYR A 350 72.36 4.09 24.30
C TYR A 350 72.00 4.93 25.54
N GLN A 351 70.76 5.40 25.65
CA GLN A 351 70.09 5.61 26.95
C GLN A 351 68.55 5.68 26.82
N HIS A 352 67.90 5.56 27.98
CA HIS A 352 66.63 4.88 28.27
C HIS A 352 65.67 5.83 29.05
N SER A 353 64.36 5.53 29.02
CA SER A 353 63.35 5.68 30.12
C SER A 353 62.57 6.98 30.37
N SER A 354 61.25 6.77 30.63
CA SER A 354 60.31 7.35 31.65
C SER A 354 58.95 7.75 31.05
N GLU A 355 57.76 7.67 31.66
CA GLU A 355 57.15 7.00 32.83
C GLU A 355 55.62 7.32 32.82
N GLN A 356 54.78 6.52 33.51
CA GLN A 356 53.29 6.58 33.64
C GLN A 356 52.83 7.66 34.68
N ALA A 357 51.56 8.02 34.96
CA ALA A 357 50.30 7.28 35.17
C ALA A 357 49.07 8.23 35.39
N ASP A 358 47.81 7.76 35.27
CA ASP A 358 46.80 7.60 36.37
C ASP A 358 45.43 6.95 35.92
N LYS A 359 44.62 6.42 36.87
CA LYS A 359 43.54 5.36 36.82
C LYS A 359 42.04 5.88 36.84
N PRO A 360 40.94 5.14 37.27
CA PRO A 360 40.18 3.97 36.69
C PRO A 360 38.59 3.96 36.72
N LYS A 361 37.95 3.03 35.95
CA LYS A 361 36.67 2.16 36.01
C LYS A 361 35.43 2.46 36.92
N PRO A 362 34.15 1.97 36.69
CA PRO A 362 33.71 0.54 36.42
C PRO A 362 32.33 0.16 35.69
N VAL A 363 32.23 -1.10 35.16
CA VAL A 363 31.20 -2.23 35.15
C VAL A 363 29.64 -1.92 35.05
N PRO A 364 28.70 -2.66 34.34
CA PRO A 364 28.28 -4.10 34.55
C PRO A 364 27.63 -4.87 33.31
N PRO A 365 26.78 -5.97 33.41
CA PRO A 365 27.06 -7.33 32.87
C PRO A 365 25.89 -7.98 32.01
N PRO A 366 25.48 -9.28 32.10
CA PRO A 366 25.67 -10.39 31.12
C PRO A 366 24.37 -11.07 30.58
N LYS A 367 24.48 -12.13 29.72
CA LYS A 367 23.60 -13.37 29.58
C LYS A 367 23.85 -14.08 28.21
N GLN A 368 24.18 -15.38 28.08
CA GLN A 368 23.47 -16.67 28.32
C GLN A 368 22.53 -17.15 27.18
N GLN A 369 22.79 -18.35 26.64
CA GLN A 369 21.86 -19.40 26.13
C GLN A 369 22.73 -20.67 25.81
N LEU A 370 22.66 -21.81 26.52
CA LEU A 370 21.66 -22.92 26.57
C LEU A 370 21.48 -23.59 25.18
N VAL A 371 22.07 -24.76 24.89
CA VAL A 371 21.83 -26.17 25.34
C VAL A 371 20.64 -26.84 24.64
N GLU A 372 20.94 -27.86 23.81
CA GLU A 372 20.31 -29.21 23.64
C GLU A 372 20.74 -29.75 22.25
N ASP A 373 21.68 -30.69 22.11
CA ASP A 373 21.71 -32.15 22.37
C ASP A 373 21.10 -33.07 21.30
N ASP A 374 21.94 -34.05 20.94
CA ASP A 374 21.67 -35.42 20.47
C ASP A 374 21.32 -35.74 19.00
N LYS A 375 22.31 -36.24 18.22
CA LYS A 375 22.53 -37.69 18.02
C LYS A 375 23.73 -38.05 17.12
N LYS A 376 24.31 -39.20 17.47
CA LYS A 376 25.56 -39.87 17.06
C LYS A 376 25.60 -40.43 15.63
N GLU A 377 26.81 -40.46 15.05
CA GLU A 377 27.55 -41.64 14.50
C GLU A 377 28.88 -41.10 13.89
N LYS A 378 30.03 -41.19 14.58
CA LYS A 378 31.08 -42.25 14.68
C LYS A 378 31.88 -42.56 13.40
N GLU A 379 33.19 -42.69 13.63
CA GLU A 379 34.33 -43.09 12.77
C GLU A 379 34.99 -41.92 12.00
N GLU A 380 36.30 -41.65 12.06
CA GLU A 380 37.45 -42.40 12.57
C GLU A 380 38.63 -41.45 12.85
N ASP A 381 39.42 -41.84 13.85
CA ASP A 381 40.86 -41.71 14.06
C ASP A 381 41.64 -40.38 14.22
N GLU A 382 42.16 -40.30 15.46
CA GLU A 382 43.57 -40.09 15.84
C GLU A 382 44.15 -38.66 15.91
N SER A 383 44.00 -38.15 17.14
CA SER A 383 45.08 -37.76 18.05
C SER A 383 45.85 -36.46 17.78
N LYS A 384 45.64 -35.50 18.69
CA LYS A 384 46.53 -34.39 18.97
C LYS A 384 47.19 -34.58 20.34
N ASN A 385 48.42 -34.09 20.40
CA ASN A 385 49.20 -33.66 21.57
C ASN A 385 49.94 -34.74 22.36
N ASN A 386 51.27 -34.65 22.39
CA ASN A 386 51.89 -34.03 23.55
C ASN A 386 53.30 -33.48 23.31
N TYR A 387 53.66 -32.59 24.24
CA TYR A 387 54.76 -31.66 24.34
C TYR A 387 56.18 -32.25 24.46
N GLN A 388 57.16 -31.37 24.16
CA GLN A 388 58.50 -31.23 24.78
C GLN A 388 59.50 -32.36 24.41
N GLN A 389 60.74 -32.09 23.96
CA GLN A 389 61.79 -31.35 24.67
C GLN A 389 63.07 -31.31 23.79
N ARG A 390 63.90 -30.27 23.99
CA ARG A 390 65.39 -30.24 23.83
C ARG A 390 65.97 -30.59 22.45
N ALA A 391 66.48 -29.60 21.72
CA ALA A 391 67.83 -29.05 21.82
C ALA A 391 68.86 -29.83 20.98
N GLU A 392 69.52 -29.06 20.12
CA GLU A 392 70.84 -29.27 19.50
C GLU A 392 70.97 -29.96 18.13
N HIS A 393 71.60 -29.17 17.25
CA HIS A 393 72.47 -29.50 16.12
C HIS A 393 71.93 -29.99 14.76
N HIS A 394 72.25 -29.15 13.76
CA HIS A 394 72.59 -29.46 12.35
C HIS A 394 71.53 -30.15 11.47
N ASN A 395 70.99 -29.44 10.47
CA ASN A 395 71.67 -29.25 9.18
C ASN A 395 70.78 -28.45 8.21
N ASN A 396 71.48 -27.71 7.33
CA ASN A 396 70.94 -27.08 6.13
C ASN A 396 70.07 -28.05 5.33
N TYR A 397 68.82 -27.68 5.06
CA TYR A 397 68.22 -27.86 3.76
C TYR A 397 67.40 -26.61 3.42
N GLN A 398 67.90 -25.86 2.45
CA GLN A 398 67.10 -24.93 1.66
C GLN A 398 65.97 -25.74 1.03
N THR A 399 64.73 -25.52 1.46
CA THR A 399 63.57 -25.77 0.61
C THR A 399 63.20 -24.46 -0.05
N GLU A 400 63.64 -24.36 -1.30
CA GLU A 400 63.21 -23.37 -2.27
C GLU A 400 61.70 -23.19 -2.19
N LYS A 401 61.27 -21.93 -2.04
CA LYS A 401 59.91 -21.55 -2.41
C LYS A 401 59.67 -22.02 -3.83
N HIS A 402 58.86 -23.06 -4.02
CA HIS A 402 58.17 -23.30 -5.27
C HIS A 402 57.21 -22.14 -5.50
N ASP A 403 57.75 -21.03 -6.00
CA ASP A 403 57.05 -19.91 -6.61
C ASP A 403 56.42 -20.50 -7.88
N THR A 404 55.22 -21.08 -7.73
CA THR A 404 54.46 -21.65 -8.84
C THR A 404 54.27 -20.54 -9.86
N GLN A 405 54.55 -20.78 -11.14
CA GLN A 405 54.50 -19.74 -12.17
C GLN A 405 53.18 -18.93 -12.14
N MET A 406 52.06 -19.50 -11.67
CA MET A 406 50.79 -18.82 -11.41
C MET A 406 50.87 -17.55 -10.53
N THR A 407 51.72 -17.49 -9.50
CA THR A 407 51.80 -16.31 -8.60
C THR A 407 52.52 -15.11 -9.23
N ARG A 408 53.31 -15.31 -10.29
CA ARG A 408 53.94 -14.20 -11.04
C ARG A 408 52.99 -13.51 -12.02
N TYR A 409 51.96 -14.21 -12.52
CA TYR A 409 51.07 -13.69 -13.57
C TYR A 409 49.98 -12.73 -13.06
N PHE A 410 49.67 -12.76 -11.77
CA PHE A 410 48.67 -11.89 -11.13
C PHE A 410 49.29 -10.85 -10.18
N THR A 411 50.51 -10.38 -10.46
CA THR A 411 51.03 -9.20 -9.78
C THR A 411 50.44 -7.94 -10.43
N ASN A 412 49.93 -6.99 -9.62
CA ASN A 412 49.34 -5.73 -10.10
C ASN A 412 50.25 -4.97 -11.09
N THR A 413 51.56 -5.15 -10.96
CA THR A 413 52.57 -4.55 -11.84
C THR A 413 52.54 -5.14 -13.24
N ASN A 414 52.45 -6.48 -13.39
CA ASN A 414 52.43 -7.17 -14.69
C ASN A 414 51.15 -6.91 -15.50
N LEU A 415 50.01 -6.78 -14.83
CA LEU A 415 48.74 -6.40 -15.48
C LEU A 415 48.82 -4.99 -16.05
N LEU A 416 49.35 -4.02 -15.29
CA LEU A 416 49.57 -2.66 -15.77
C LEU A 416 50.55 -2.62 -16.94
N LYS A 417 51.61 -3.45 -16.90
CA LYS A 417 52.56 -3.56 -18.02
C LYS A 417 51.88 -3.90 -19.34
N LEU A 418 50.98 -4.87 -19.28
CA LEU A 418 50.25 -5.39 -20.42
C LEU A 418 49.26 -4.34 -20.96
N ILE A 419 48.54 -3.63 -20.09
CA ILE A 419 47.67 -2.50 -20.50
C ILE A 419 48.48 -1.42 -21.21
N PHE A 420 49.63 -1.02 -20.68
CA PHE A 420 50.47 0.02 -21.29
C PHE A 420 51.12 -0.42 -22.61
N LYS A 421 51.53 -1.68 -22.72
CA LYS A 421 52.06 -2.27 -23.98
C LYS A 421 51.01 -2.21 -25.08
N TRP A 422 49.76 -2.54 -24.76
CA TRP A 422 48.65 -2.64 -25.72
C TRP A 422 47.73 -1.41 -25.74
N LYS A 423 48.14 -0.29 -25.15
CA LYS A 423 47.29 0.89 -24.94
C LYS A 423 46.63 1.43 -26.21
N ILE A 424 47.33 1.41 -27.35
CA ILE A 424 46.80 1.89 -28.63
C ILE A 424 45.68 0.95 -29.11
N HIS A 425 45.92 -0.36 -29.09
CA HIS A 425 44.92 -1.35 -29.47
C HIS A 425 43.69 -1.31 -28.57
N LEU A 426 43.89 -1.30 -27.24
CA LEU A 426 42.81 -1.17 -26.27
C LEU A 426 41.99 0.10 -26.48
N THR A 427 42.66 1.24 -26.73
CA THR A 427 41.98 2.52 -26.97
C THR A 427 41.16 2.48 -28.26
N ILE A 428 41.72 1.96 -29.35
CA ILE A 428 41.02 1.85 -30.64
C ILE A 428 39.80 0.92 -30.50
N ILE A 429 39.95 -0.23 -29.85
CA ILE A 429 38.87 -1.21 -29.67
C ILE A 429 37.75 -0.62 -28.80
N VAL A 430 38.09 0.05 -27.70
CA VAL A 430 37.10 0.71 -26.84
C VAL A 430 36.42 1.87 -27.56
N LEU A 431 37.14 2.68 -28.34
CA LEU A 431 36.56 3.77 -29.12
C LEU A 431 35.59 3.23 -30.18
N ALA A 432 35.97 2.16 -30.88
CA ALA A 432 35.09 1.48 -31.83
C ALA A 432 33.83 0.95 -31.14
N ALA A 433 33.96 0.34 -29.96
CA ALA A 433 32.83 -0.12 -29.16
C ALA A 433 31.91 1.03 -28.71
N VAL A 434 32.47 2.17 -28.31
CA VAL A 434 31.71 3.37 -27.95
C VAL A 434 30.90 3.88 -29.14
N VAL A 435 31.51 3.98 -30.32
CA VAL A 435 30.84 4.43 -31.55
C VAL A 435 29.73 3.45 -31.95
N LEU A 436 30.03 2.15 -31.97
CA LEU A 436 29.03 1.12 -32.27
C LEU A 436 27.89 1.13 -31.26
N ALA A 437 28.17 1.21 -29.96
CA ALA A 437 27.14 1.29 -28.92
C ALA A 437 26.28 2.56 -29.04
N ALA A 438 26.86 3.69 -29.43
CA ALA A 438 26.10 4.92 -29.69
C ALA A 438 25.16 4.77 -30.90
N ILE A 439 25.61 4.09 -31.96
CA ILE A 439 24.79 3.80 -33.16
C ILE A 439 23.68 2.81 -32.82
N PHE A 440 24.01 1.67 -32.20
CA PHE A 440 23.04 0.62 -31.86
C PHE A 440 22.06 1.04 -30.74
N SER A 441 22.38 2.04 -29.91
CA SER A 441 21.44 2.62 -28.94
C SER A 441 20.63 3.82 -29.48
N SER A 442 20.81 4.14 -30.77
CA SER A 442 20.05 5.19 -31.44
C SER A 442 18.61 4.72 -31.74
N ALA A 443 17.75 5.68 -32.11
CA ALA A 443 16.36 5.40 -32.45
C ALA A 443 16.19 4.54 -33.73
N LEU A 444 17.27 4.32 -34.49
CA LEU A 444 17.26 3.46 -35.67
C LEU A 444 17.17 1.97 -35.31
N PHE A 445 17.70 1.59 -34.13
CA PHE A 445 17.75 0.19 -33.69
C PHE A 445 16.88 -0.06 -32.46
N ILE A 446 16.86 0.87 -31.50
CA ILE A 446 16.08 0.74 -30.27
C ILE A 446 15.03 1.85 -30.24
N THR A 447 13.76 1.47 -30.29
CA THR A 447 12.63 2.39 -30.18
C THR A 447 12.67 3.10 -28.82
N PRO A 448 12.57 4.44 -28.78
CA PRO A 448 12.50 5.17 -27.53
C PRO A 448 11.18 4.84 -26.84
N MET A 449 11.24 4.49 -25.55
CA MET A 449 10.06 4.18 -24.74
C MET A 449 9.86 5.24 -23.67
N PHE A 450 8.63 5.74 -23.56
CA PHE A 450 8.15 6.66 -22.54
C PHE A 450 7.50 5.87 -21.42
N LYS A 451 7.63 6.35 -20.19
CA LYS A 451 7.09 5.68 -19.01
C LYS A 451 5.96 6.51 -18.43
N SER A 452 4.83 5.87 -18.17
CA SER A 452 3.79 6.39 -17.29
C SER A 452 3.64 5.46 -16.09
N TYR A 453 3.20 5.98 -14.94
CA TYR A 453 2.95 5.15 -13.77
C TYR A 453 1.85 5.73 -12.88
N ALA A 454 1.22 4.85 -12.10
CA ALA A 454 0.28 5.22 -11.05
C ALA A 454 0.64 4.51 -9.73
N LEU A 455 0.19 5.10 -8.62
CA LEU A 455 0.26 4.53 -7.28
C LEU A 455 -1.15 4.37 -6.74
N ILE A 456 -1.54 3.15 -6.36
CA ILE A 456 -2.90 2.82 -5.94
C ILE A 456 -2.95 1.96 -4.68
N TYR A 457 -3.91 2.24 -3.81
CA TYR A 457 -4.24 1.38 -2.67
C TYR A 457 -5.45 0.48 -2.97
N PRO A 458 -5.48 -0.75 -2.42
CA PRO A 458 -6.68 -1.55 -2.39
C PRO A 458 -7.72 -0.92 -1.46
N SER A 459 -8.99 -1.16 -1.76
CA SER A 459 -10.10 -0.66 -0.96
C SER A 459 -11.37 -1.45 -1.17
N ASN A 460 -12.25 -1.47 -0.18
CA ASN A 460 -13.50 -2.25 -0.25
C ASN A 460 -13.26 -3.76 -0.52
N VAL A 461 -12.05 -4.25 -0.26
CA VAL A 461 -11.64 -5.66 -0.39
C VAL A 461 -11.17 -6.15 0.97
N GLU A 462 -11.66 -7.32 1.34
CA GLU A 462 -11.13 -8.12 2.45
C GLU A 462 -10.27 -9.26 1.90
N PRO A 463 -9.13 -9.58 2.54
CA PRO A 463 -8.31 -10.73 2.19
C PRO A 463 -9.12 -12.03 2.12
N TYR A 464 -8.94 -12.82 1.06
CA TYR A 464 -9.53 -14.17 1.00
C TYR A 464 -8.76 -15.21 1.83
N SER A 465 -7.52 -14.89 2.21
CA SER A 465 -6.60 -15.77 2.93
C SER A 465 -5.70 -14.93 3.85
N GLU A 466 -4.58 -15.49 4.29
CA GLU A 466 -3.58 -14.82 5.15
C GLU A 466 -2.76 -13.72 4.43
N GLU A 467 -3.02 -13.48 3.13
CA GLU A 467 -2.34 -12.43 2.35
C GLU A 467 -2.77 -11.01 2.75
N SER A 468 -1.92 -10.02 2.48
CA SER A 468 -2.31 -8.61 2.62
C SER A 468 -3.28 -8.18 1.51
N ARG A 469 -4.07 -7.14 1.77
CA ARG A 469 -4.98 -6.55 0.76
C ARG A 469 -4.23 -6.12 -0.52
N SER A 470 -2.99 -5.66 -0.37
CA SER A 470 -2.17 -5.21 -1.49
C SER A 470 -1.62 -6.39 -2.30
N GLU A 471 -1.28 -7.51 -1.66
CA GLU A 471 -0.91 -8.75 -2.33
C GLU A 471 -2.08 -9.32 -3.13
N GLN A 472 -3.27 -9.39 -2.54
CA GLN A 472 -4.45 -9.82 -3.28
C GLN A 472 -4.70 -8.92 -4.50
N MET A 473 -4.61 -7.59 -4.32
CA MET A 473 -4.72 -6.64 -5.44
C MET A 473 -3.67 -6.90 -6.52
N LEU A 474 -2.42 -7.17 -6.13
CA LEU A 474 -1.32 -7.50 -7.05
C LEU A 474 -1.62 -8.75 -7.87
N GLU A 475 -2.19 -9.79 -7.26
CA GLU A 475 -2.59 -11.03 -7.94
C GLU A 475 -3.71 -10.78 -8.96
N PHE A 476 -4.75 -10.02 -8.58
CA PHE A 476 -5.80 -9.61 -9.52
C PHE A 476 -5.25 -8.80 -10.69
N LEU A 477 -4.38 -7.82 -10.43
CA LEU A 477 -3.74 -6.98 -11.45
C LEU A 477 -2.86 -7.78 -12.42
N LYS A 478 -2.22 -8.86 -11.95
CA LYS A 478 -1.41 -9.77 -12.77
C LYS A 478 -2.22 -10.85 -13.48
N SER A 479 -3.54 -10.89 -13.27
CA SER A 479 -4.39 -11.92 -13.85
C SER A 479 -4.36 -11.91 -15.38
N LYS A 480 -4.57 -13.10 -15.96
CA LYS A 480 -4.70 -13.30 -17.41
C LYS A 480 -5.80 -12.40 -18.00
N ASP A 481 -6.91 -12.24 -17.30
CA ASP A 481 -8.08 -11.51 -17.80
C ASP A 481 -7.75 -10.02 -18.04
N ILE A 482 -7.15 -9.35 -17.05
CA ILE A 482 -6.75 -7.94 -17.19
C ILE A 482 -5.69 -7.79 -18.29
N ARG A 483 -4.67 -8.65 -18.28
CA ARG A 483 -3.61 -8.63 -19.30
C ARG A 483 -4.18 -8.78 -20.72
N ASP A 484 -5.00 -9.80 -20.94
CA ASP A 484 -5.51 -10.14 -22.26
C ASP A 484 -6.48 -9.03 -22.77
N ARG A 485 -7.27 -8.41 -21.88
CA ARG A 485 -8.09 -7.22 -22.20
C ARG A 485 -7.24 -6.03 -22.63
N ILE A 486 -6.10 -5.77 -21.97
CA ILE A 486 -5.17 -4.71 -22.36
C ILE A 486 -4.51 -5.02 -23.70
N ILE A 487 -4.03 -6.26 -23.90
CA ILE A 487 -3.45 -6.72 -25.18
C ILE A 487 -4.43 -6.47 -26.32
N GLN A 488 -5.70 -6.83 -26.13
CA GLN A 488 -6.74 -6.66 -27.13
C GLN A 488 -7.10 -5.20 -27.38
N LYS A 489 -7.35 -4.42 -26.31
CA LYS A 489 -7.79 -3.02 -26.42
C LYS A 489 -6.78 -2.13 -27.15
N TYR A 490 -5.49 -2.38 -26.95
CA TYR A 490 -4.40 -1.58 -27.52
C TYR A 490 -3.74 -2.21 -28.76
N ASP A 491 -4.26 -3.34 -29.25
CA ASP A 491 -3.68 -4.12 -30.35
C ASP A 491 -2.16 -4.28 -30.20
N LEU A 492 -1.75 -4.78 -29.01
CA LEU A 492 -0.33 -4.82 -28.64
C LEU A 492 0.49 -5.74 -29.56
N ALA A 493 -0.15 -6.73 -30.19
CA ALA A 493 0.50 -7.59 -31.19
C ALA A 493 1.04 -6.75 -32.35
N LYS A 494 0.19 -5.90 -32.95
CA LYS A 494 0.61 -5.01 -34.03
C LYS A 494 1.63 -3.99 -33.55
N ARG A 495 1.45 -3.45 -32.35
CA ARG A 495 2.31 -2.42 -31.77
C ARG A 495 3.73 -2.92 -31.51
N TYR A 496 3.86 -4.13 -31.00
CA TYR A 496 5.12 -4.82 -30.78
C TYR A 496 5.65 -5.53 -32.03
N LYS A 497 4.95 -5.42 -33.17
CA LYS A 497 5.30 -6.02 -34.46
C LYS A 497 5.45 -7.54 -34.38
N ILE A 498 4.57 -8.18 -33.61
CA ILE A 498 4.52 -9.63 -33.45
C ILE A 498 3.53 -10.18 -34.46
N ASP A 499 4.01 -11.06 -35.35
CA ASP A 499 3.17 -11.74 -36.33
C ASP A 499 2.22 -12.72 -35.63
N SER A 500 0.91 -12.54 -35.83
CA SER A 500 -0.13 -13.42 -35.28
C SER A 500 -0.05 -14.87 -35.78
N SER A 501 0.60 -15.12 -36.92
CA SER A 501 0.84 -16.47 -37.45
C SER A 501 2.06 -17.16 -36.83
N TYR A 502 2.84 -16.45 -36.01
CA TYR A 502 4.04 -16.99 -35.40
C TYR A 502 3.72 -18.14 -34.44
N LYS A 503 4.44 -19.27 -34.58
CA LYS A 503 4.23 -20.48 -33.76
C LYS A 503 4.21 -20.22 -32.24
N TYR A 504 5.04 -19.28 -31.77
CA TYR A 504 5.14 -18.91 -30.35
C TYR A 504 4.47 -17.58 -30.01
N PHE A 505 3.52 -17.12 -30.84
CA PHE A 505 2.82 -15.84 -30.70
C PHE A 505 2.39 -15.55 -29.26
N GLN A 506 1.70 -16.49 -28.62
CA GLN A 506 1.16 -16.30 -27.26
C GLN A 506 2.25 -16.07 -26.22
N SER A 507 3.32 -16.87 -26.26
CA SER A 507 4.45 -16.72 -25.32
C SER A 507 5.18 -15.40 -25.56
N THR A 508 5.36 -15.02 -26.82
CA THR A 508 6.04 -13.78 -27.20
C THR A 508 5.24 -12.54 -26.79
N ILE A 509 3.94 -12.49 -27.05
CA ILE A 509 3.11 -11.33 -26.64
C ILE A 509 3.05 -11.19 -25.11
N ILE A 510 2.96 -12.30 -24.37
CA ILE A 510 2.98 -12.27 -22.90
C ILE A 510 4.34 -11.79 -22.39
N TYR A 511 5.44 -12.27 -23.00
CA TYR A 511 6.78 -11.84 -22.65
C TYR A 511 6.95 -10.33 -22.88
N GLU A 512 6.64 -9.83 -24.09
CA GLU A 512 6.73 -8.40 -24.42
C GLU A 512 5.82 -7.53 -23.55
N TYR A 513 4.61 -8.01 -23.23
CA TYR A 513 3.74 -7.35 -22.25
C TYR A 513 4.43 -7.25 -20.89
N SER A 514 5.02 -8.33 -20.38
CA SER A 514 5.66 -8.34 -19.05
C SER A 514 6.90 -7.44 -18.94
N GLN A 515 7.58 -7.17 -20.05
CA GLN A 515 8.71 -6.24 -20.09
C GLN A 515 8.25 -4.78 -20.08
N ASN A 516 7.07 -4.50 -20.65
CA ASN A 516 6.55 -3.15 -20.83
C ASN A 516 5.49 -2.75 -19.79
N VAL A 517 4.89 -3.71 -19.08
CA VAL A 517 3.92 -3.47 -18.01
C VAL A 517 4.45 -4.11 -16.72
N ILE A 518 4.94 -3.28 -15.82
CA ILE A 518 5.55 -3.69 -14.56
C ILE A 518 4.61 -3.30 -13.42
N ILE A 519 4.11 -4.30 -12.70
CA ILE A 519 3.23 -4.11 -11.54
C ILE A 519 3.92 -4.68 -10.31
N SER A 520 4.17 -3.82 -9.33
CA SER A 520 4.92 -4.18 -8.12
C SER A 520 4.32 -3.55 -6.88
N LYS A 521 4.50 -4.22 -5.74
CA LYS A 521 4.20 -3.69 -4.42
C LYS A 521 5.34 -2.79 -3.96
N THR A 522 5.00 -1.63 -3.42
CA THR A 522 5.94 -0.69 -2.77
C THR A 522 6.14 -1.08 -1.30
N PRO A 523 7.15 -0.53 -0.61
CA PRO A 523 7.36 -0.78 0.83
C PRO A 523 6.21 -0.32 1.75
N PHE A 524 5.18 0.32 1.22
CA PHE A 524 4.13 1.01 1.98
C PHE A 524 2.72 0.45 1.66
N GLU A 525 2.62 -0.84 1.31
CA GLU A 525 1.35 -1.54 1.00
C GLU A 525 0.56 -0.96 -0.20
N THR A 526 1.23 -0.20 -1.08
CA THR A 526 0.65 0.35 -2.31
C THR A 526 1.19 -0.36 -3.53
N ILE A 527 0.34 -0.48 -4.55
CA ILE A 527 0.73 -1.03 -5.83
C ILE A 527 1.15 0.08 -6.79
N LYS A 528 2.33 -0.11 -7.38
CA LYS A 528 2.86 0.72 -8.46
C LYS A 528 2.66 0.01 -9.78
N ILE A 529 1.96 0.65 -10.70
CA ILE A 529 1.77 0.19 -12.08
C ILE A 529 2.63 1.09 -12.96
N GLU A 530 3.61 0.53 -13.66
CA GLU A 530 4.46 1.24 -14.63
C GLU A 530 4.23 0.65 -16.02
N VAL A 531 3.93 1.52 -16.99
CA VAL A 531 3.79 1.13 -18.41
C VAL A 531 4.81 1.87 -19.25
N PHE A 532 5.51 1.14 -20.10
CA PHE A 532 6.46 1.63 -21.08
C PHE A 532 5.88 1.50 -22.48
N ASP A 533 5.87 2.61 -23.21
CA ASP A 533 5.32 2.63 -24.55
C ASP A 533 6.02 3.69 -25.43
N ALA A 534 6.14 3.44 -26.73
CA ALA A 534 6.72 4.40 -27.67
C ALA A 534 5.93 5.73 -27.78
N ASP A 535 4.63 5.70 -27.45
CA ASP A 535 3.75 6.87 -27.36
C ASP A 535 3.44 7.14 -25.88
N PRO A 536 3.80 8.32 -25.34
CA PRO A 536 3.58 8.64 -23.93
C PRO A 536 2.10 8.71 -23.55
N VAL A 537 1.20 9.02 -24.48
CA VAL A 537 -0.25 9.07 -24.22
C VAL A 537 -0.80 7.65 -24.10
N VAL A 538 -0.34 6.74 -24.94
CA VAL A 538 -0.72 5.32 -24.87
C VAL A 538 -0.25 4.70 -23.55
N ALA A 539 1.00 4.96 -23.13
CA ALA A 539 1.48 4.50 -21.81
C ALA A 539 0.55 4.97 -20.68
N CYS A 540 0.14 6.24 -20.70
CA CYS A 540 -0.75 6.82 -19.70
C CYS A 540 -2.13 6.14 -19.70
N ASN A 541 -2.74 6.00 -20.88
CA ASN A 541 -4.06 5.41 -21.02
C ASN A 541 -4.07 3.92 -20.62
N MET A 542 -2.99 3.18 -20.92
CA MET A 542 -2.85 1.79 -20.49
C MET A 542 -2.84 1.67 -18.96
N VAL A 543 -2.14 2.55 -18.23
CA VAL A 543 -2.18 2.55 -16.76
C VAL A 543 -3.60 2.78 -16.24
N ASN A 544 -4.31 3.78 -16.78
CA ASN A 544 -5.70 4.06 -16.42
C ASN A 544 -6.63 2.87 -16.68
N ASP A 545 -6.47 2.21 -17.83
CA ASP A 545 -7.28 1.05 -18.18
C ASP A 545 -6.98 -0.18 -17.34
N ILE A 546 -5.72 -0.39 -16.93
CA ILE A 546 -5.37 -1.48 -16.00
C ILE A 546 -6.12 -1.29 -14.67
N ILE A 547 -6.14 -0.07 -14.13
CA ILE A 547 -6.85 0.26 -12.88
C ILE A 547 -8.35 0.03 -13.06
N LYS A 548 -8.92 0.54 -14.16
CA LYS A 548 -10.34 0.34 -14.49
C LYS A 548 -10.71 -1.14 -14.61
N PHE A 549 -9.90 -1.93 -15.31
CA PHE A 549 -10.15 -3.36 -15.49
C PHE A 549 -9.99 -4.14 -14.19
N TYR A 550 -9.13 -3.70 -13.29
CA TYR A 550 -9.06 -4.21 -11.93
C TYR A 550 -10.36 -3.96 -11.17
N ASP A 551 -10.85 -2.72 -11.15
CA ASP A 551 -12.09 -2.37 -10.45
C ASP A 551 -13.29 -3.18 -10.98
N GLU A 552 -13.42 -3.28 -12.30
CA GLU A 552 -14.46 -4.09 -12.95
C GLU A 552 -14.30 -5.58 -12.63
N LYS A 553 -13.08 -6.11 -12.63
CA LYS A 553 -12.83 -7.53 -12.36
C LYS A 553 -13.21 -7.89 -10.93
N VAL A 554 -12.81 -7.08 -9.95
CA VAL A 554 -13.15 -7.32 -8.55
C VAL A 554 -14.65 -7.17 -8.32
N LEU A 555 -15.27 -6.12 -8.89
CA LEU A 555 -16.71 -5.89 -8.81
C LEU A 555 -17.51 -7.08 -9.34
N THR A 556 -17.21 -7.53 -10.56
CA THR A 556 -17.90 -8.67 -11.19
C THR A 556 -17.69 -9.96 -10.40
N THR A 557 -16.47 -10.22 -9.92
CA THR A 557 -16.17 -11.39 -9.07
C THR A 557 -17.03 -11.39 -7.79
N HIS A 558 -17.15 -10.24 -7.13
CA HIS A 558 -17.99 -10.11 -5.93
C HIS A 558 -19.46 -10.29 -6.29
N GLN A 559 -19.97 -9.60 -7.31
CA GLN A 559 -21.36 -9.71 -7.74
C GLN A 559 -21.75 -11.15 -8.09
N ASP A 560 -20.89 -11.89 -8.80
CA ASP A 560 -21.14 -13.28 -9.16
C ASP A 560 -21.19 -14.19 -7.93
N LYS A 561 -20.32 -13.97 -6.94
CA LYS A 561 -20.37 -14.72 -5.67
C LYS A 561 -21.63 -14.41 -4.87
N TYR A 562 -22.04 -13.14 -4.80
CA TYR A 562 -23.26 -12.76 -4.10
C TYR A 562 -24.54 -13.21 -4.83
N LYS A 563 -24.51 -13.47 -6.14
CA LYS A 563 -25.66 -14.08 -6.85
C LYS A 563 -25.94 -15.51 -6.35
N GLU A 564 -24.89 -16.29 -6.07
CA GLU A 564 -25.05 -17.64 -5.49
C GLU A 564 -25.72 -17.56 -4.10
N VAL A 565 -25.25 -16.62 -3.27
CA VAL A 565 -25.80 -16.34 -1.94
C VAL A 565 -27.26 -15.87 -2.03
N LEU A 566 -27.55 -14.93 -2.93
CA LEU A 566 -28.90 -14.41 -3.18
C LEU A 566 -29.86 -15.53 -3.60
N GLY A 567 -29.42 -16.43 -4.47
CA GLY A 567 -30.22 -17.58 -4.89
C GLY A 567 -30.56 -18.52 -3.74
N TYR A 568 -29.58 -18.84 -2.88
CA TYR A 568 -29.78 -19.68 -1.70
C TYR A 568 -30.73 -19.02 -0.67
N ILE A 569 -30.50 -17.74 -0.35
CA ILE A 569 -31.34 -17.02 0.61
C ILE A 569 -32.75 -16.81 0.04
N GLY A 570 -32.88 -16.51 -1.25
CA GLY A 570 -34.17 -16.35 -1.91
C GLY A 570 -35.04 -17.61 -1.84
N GLN A 571 -34.45 -18.80 -2.00
CA GLN A 571 -35.16 -20.06 -1.82
C GLN A 571 -35.64 -20.24 -0.37
N ARG A 572 -34.79 -19.90 0.62
CA ARG A 572 -35.18 -19.96 2.04
C ARG A 572 -36.29 -18.97 2.37
N LEU A 573 -36.22 -17.76 1.82
CA LEU A 573 -37.24 -16.73 2.00
C LEU A 573 -38.58 -17.19 1.43
N ALA A 574 -38.59 -17.73 0.20
CA ALA A 574 -39.79 -18.27 -0.43
C ALA A 574 -40.38 -19.47 0.35
N ALA A 575 -39.52 -20.37 0.86
CA ALA A 575 -39.96 -21.49 1.70
C ALA A 575 -40.59 -21.00 3.01
N LYS A 576 -40.02 -19.96 3.64
CA LYS A 576 -40.58 -19.36 4.85
C LYS A 576 -41.91 -18.67 4.59
N GLN A 577 -42.05 -17.97 3.46
CA GLN A 577 -43.32 -17.40 3.03
C GLN A 577 -44.39 -18.47 2.86
N ALA A 578 -44.08 -19.57 2.17
CA ALA A 578 -45.02 -20.67 1.98
C ALA A 578 -45.43 -21.34 3.30
N GLU A 579 -44.51 -21.44 4.26
CA GLU A 579 -44.82 -21.93 5.62
C GLU A 579 -45.78 -20.99 6.35
N ILE A 580 -45.55 -19.67 6.28
CA ILE A 580 -46.45 -18.64 6.82
C ILE A 580 -47.83 -18.75 6.19
N ASP A 581 -47.92 -18.82 4.86
CA ASP A 581 -49.19 -18.90 4.13
C ASP A 581 -49.97 -20.17 4.54
N SER A 582 -49.28 -21.30 4.74
CA SER A 582 -49.91 -22.54 5.20
C SER A 582 -50.45 -22.41 6.63
N VAL A 583 -49.69 -21.81 7.54
CA VAL A 583 -50.11 -21.60 8.93
C VAL A 583 -51.27 -20.62 9.01
N GLU A 584 -51.23 -19.53 8.24
CA GLU A 584 -52.29 -18.52 8.18
C GLU A 584 -53.60 -19.13 7.65
N ASN A 585 -53.54 -20.00 6.63
CA ASN A 585 -54.73 -20.70 6.13
C ASN A 585 -55.36 -21.61 7.19
N ILE A 586 -54.54 -22.35 7.97
CA ILE A 586 -55.04 -23.18 9.07
C ILE A 586 -55.69 -22.30 10.14
N LEU A 587 -55.05 -21.19 10.51
CA LEU A 587 -55.61 -20.25 11.49
C LEU A 587 -56.90 -19.60 10.97
N TYR A 588 -56.97 -19.26 9.68
CA TYR A 588 -58.17 -18.72 9.03
C TYR A 588 -59.34 -19.71 9.11
N ASP A 589 -59.13 -20.98 8.78
CA ASP A 589 -60.17 -22.02 8.90
C ASP A 589 -60.63 -22.17 10.35
N ILE A 590 -59.70 -22.13 11.30
CA ILE A 590 -60.04 -22.22 12.72
C ILE A 590 -60.88 -21.02 13.20
N ARG A 591 -60.49 -19.82 12.79
CA ARG A 591 -61.19 -18.57 13.13
C ARG A 591 -62.59 -18.51 12.52
N THR A 592 -62.74 -18.92 11.26
CA THR A 592 -64.00 -18.78 10.51
C THR A 592 -64.97 -19.94 10.70
N GLN A 593 -64.50 -21.19 10.74
CA GLN A 593 -65.38 -22.37 10.84
C GLN A 593 -65.70 -22.75 12.29
N TYR A 594 -64.73 -22.62 13.19
CA TYR A 594 -64.88 -23.04 14.59
C TYR A 594 -65.04 -21.87 15.57
N GLY A 595 -64.90 -20.62 15.10
CA GLY A 595 -65.08 -19.41 15.90
C GLY A 595 -63.99 -19.20 16.96
N ILE A 596 -62.85 -19.90 16.86
CA ILE A 596 -61.73 -19.74 17.80
C ILE A 596 -60.82 -18.65 17.27
N ILE A 597 -60.95 -17.49 17.89
CA ILE A 597 -60.32 -16.24 17.49
C ILE A 597 -59.26 -15.82 18.51
N ASP A 598 -59.52 -16.10 19.79
CA ASP A 598 -58.66 -15.73 20.90
C ASP A 598 -58.82 -16.78 22.00
N TYR A 599 -58.09 -17.88 21.86
CA TYR A 599 -58.24 -19.03 22.74
C TYR A 599 -58.10 -18.69 24.24
N PRO A 600 -57.07 -17.95 24.71
CA PRO A 600 -56.94 -17.61 26.13
C PRO A 600 -58.13 -16.82 26.69
N ASN A 601 -58.68 -15.87 25.93
CA ASN A 601 -59.77 -15.03 26.39
C ASN A 601 -61.13 -15.72 26.23
N GLN A 602 -61.37 -16.33 25.08
CA GLN A 602 -62.59 -17.08 24.82
C GLN A 602 -62.74 -18.28 25.76
N SER A 603 -61.66 -18.99 26.09
CA SER A 603 -61.73 -20.11 27.04
C SER A 603 -62.15 -19.65 28.44
N ARG A 604 -61.69 -18.48 28.91
CA ARG A 604 -62.11 -17.88 30.18
C ARG A 604 -63.60 -17.53 30.16
N GLU A 605 -64.07 -16.86 29.12
CA GLU A 605 -65.48 -16.44 29.02
C GLU A 605 -66.43 -17.63 28.81
N VAL A 606 -66.03 -18.61 28.00
CA VAL A 606 -66.79 -19.87 27.81
C VAL A 606 -66.85 -20.67 29.10
N ALA A 607 -65.78 -20.73 29.89
CA ALA A 607 -65.79 -21.39 31.20
C ALA A 607 -66.75 -20.67 32.18
N ARG A 608 -66.73 -19.34 32.23
CA ARG A 608 -67.68 -18.55 33.04
C ARG A 608 -69.13 -18.78 32.62
N GLY A 609 -69.39 -18.80 31.30
CA GLY A 609 -70.70 -19.12 30.74
C GLY A 609 -71.17 -20.53 31.09
N PHE A 610 -70.29 -21.53 30.99
CA PHE A 610 -70.61 -22.92 31.28
C PHE A 610 -70.91 -23.16 32.78
N LEU A 611 -70.11 -22.56 33.66
CA LEU A 611 -70.30 -22.62 35.12
C LEU A 611 -71.42 -21.70 35.61
N ARG A 612 -71.98 -20.87 34.72
CA ARG A 612 -73.01 -19.85 35.02
C ARG A 612 -72.55 -18.83 36.07
N THR A 613 -71.25 -18.55 36.13
CA THR A 613 -70.62 -17.61 37.08
C THR A 613 -70.49 -16.20 36.50
N VAL A 614 -71.48 -15.78 35.70
CA VAL A 614 -71.56 -14.45 35.09
C VAL A 614 -72.25 -13.45 36.03
N ASP A 615 -71.70 -12.25 36.13
CA ASP A 615 -72.20 -11.19 37.02
C ASP A 615 -73.50 -10.54 36.49
N GLY A 616 -74.52 -10.37 37.36
CA GLY A 616 -75.75 -9.62 37.08
C GLY A 616 -77.06 -10.32 37.50
N ASN A 617 -78.12 -9.54 37.78
CA ASN A 617 -79.45 -10.08 38.11
C ASN A 617 -79.99 -10.93 36.96
N ASN A 618 -80.37 -12.18 37.24
CA ASN A 618 -80.83 -13.21 36.29
C ASN A 618 -79.82 -13.61 35.20
N ALA A 619 -78.56 -13.16 35.25
CA ALA A 619 -77.54 -13.46 34.24
C ALA A 619 -77.31 -14.98 34.08
N ALA A 620 -77.27 -15.71 35.20
CA ALA A 620 -77.14 -17.15 35.21
C ALA A 620 -78.34 -17.89 34.59
N GLN A 621 -79.56 -17.34 34.56
CA GLN A 621 -80.72 -18.04 33.96
C GLN A 621 -80.79 -17.88 32.45
N ASN A 622 -80.12 -16.87 31.94
CA ASN A 622 -80.35 -16.32 30.63
C ASN A 622 -79.33 -16.83 29.59
N ILE A 623 -78.15 -17.31 30.01
CA ILE A 623 -77.05 -17.82 29.15
C ILE A 623 -77.53 -18.71 27.98
N ASN A 624 -77.13 -18.35 26.75
CA ASN A 624 -77.29 -19.21 25.57
C ASN A 624 -76.44 -20.48 25.70
N THR A 625 -77.04 -21.47 26.34
CA THR A 625 -76.37 -22.70 26.75
C THR A 625 -75.97 -23.53 25.51
N ARG A 626 -76.71 -23.43 24.40
CA ARG A 626 -76.38 -24.13 23.15
C ARG A 626 -75.06 -23.62 22.56
N GLU A 627 -74.89 -22.32 22.46
CA GLU A 627 -73.71 -21.72 21.86
C GLU A 627 -72.47 -21.80 22.76
N VAL A 628 -72.66 -21.65 24.07
CA VAL A 628 -71.60 -21.92 25.06
C VAL A 628 -71.12 -23.37 24.98
N LEU A 629 -72.03 -24.35 24.83
CA LEU A 629 -71.65 -25.75 24.66
C LEU A 629 -70.93 -26.00 23.32
N GLN A 630 -71.38 -25.36 22.24
CA GLN A 630 -70.74 -25.46 20.92
C GLN A 630 -69.32 -24.88 20.93
N LEU A 631 -69.15 -23.66 21.47
CA LEU A 631 -67.83 -23.04 21.61
C LEU A 631 -66.93 -23.80 22.58
N LYS A 632 -67.48 -24.30 23.69
CA LYS A 632 -66.75 -25.19 24.61
C LYS A 632 -66.22 -26.42 23.87
N GLU A 633 -67.07 -27.10 23.11
CA GLU A 633 -66.68 -28.29 22.34
C GLU A 633 -65.62 -27.95 21.28
N ASN A 634 -65.79 -26.84 20.56
CA ASN A 634 -64.80 -26.37 19.59
C ASN A 634 -63.46 -26.06 20.26
N ILE A 635 -63.46 -25.32 21.38
CA ILE A 635 -62.27 -24.98 22.16
C ILE A 635 -61.58 -26.23 22.70
N GLU A 636 -62.34 -27.20 23.22
CA GLU A 636 -61.81 -28.48 23.69
C GLU A 636 -61.14 -29.29 22.58
N LYS A 637 -61.69 -29.25 21.36
CA LYS A 637 -61.16 -30.00 20.21
C LYS A 637 -60.01 -29.30 19.49
N TYR A 638 -60.11 -27.98 19.28
CA TYR A 638 -59.24 -27.22 18.37
C TYR A 638 -58.41 -26.14 19.08
N GLY A 639 -58.65 -25.84 20.35
CA GLY A 639 -57.95 -24.77 21.05
C GLY A 639 -56.44 -24.99 21.24
N GLY A 640 -56.03 -26.24 21.46
CA GLY A 640 -54.60 -26.60 21.47
C GLY A 640 -53.95 -26.43 20.09
N ILE A 641 -54.67 -26.78 19.02
CA ILE A 641 -54.22 -26.63 17.63
C ILE A 641 -54.06 -25.13 17.29
N TYR A 642 -55.05 -24.32 17.65
CA TYR A 642 -54.98 -22.87 17.51
C TYR A 642 -53.75 -22.29 18.21
N THR A 643 -53.56 -22.63 19.49
CA THR A 643 -52.45 -22.11 20.29
C THR A 643 -51.09 -22.47 19.66
N TYR A 644 -50.95 -23.71 19.20
CA TYR A 644 -49.73 -24.17 18.53
C TYR A 644 -49.44 -23.36 17.26
N TYR A 645 -50.41 -23.27 16.34
CA TYR A 645 -50.21 -22.59 15.07
C TYR A 645 -50.09 -21.07 15.23
N ASN A 646 -50.78 -20.48 16.20
CA ASN A 646 -50.68 -19.06 16.51
C ASN A 646 -49.27 -18.73 17.02
N ASN A 647 -48.71 -19.52 17.95
CA ASN A 647 -47.33 -19.32 18.39
C ASN A 647 -46.34 -19.54 17.24
N ARG A 648 -46.53 -20.60 16.45
CA ARG A 648 -45.69 -20.89 15.28
C ARG A 648 -45.72 -19.75 14.26
N TYR A 649 -46.87 -19.11 14.08
CA TYR A 649 -47.03 -17.96 13.21
C TYR A 649 -46.11 -16.80 13.63
N TYR A 650 -46.14 -16.41 14.91
CA TYR A 650 -45.26 -15.35 15.43
C TYR A 650 -43.78 -15.67 15.25
N ASP A 651 -43.37 -16.91 15.55
CA ASP A 651 -41.99 -17.37 15.34
C ASP A 651 -41.59 -17.26 13.85
N LEU A 652 -42.48 -17.64 12.95
CA LEU A 652 -42.24 -17.59 11.50
C LEU A 652 -42.11 -16.17 10.97
N ILE A 653 -42.91 -15.22 11.44
CA ILE A 653 -42.78 -13.80 11.05
C ILE A 653 -41.41 -13.25 11.49
N ALA A 654 -40.95 -13.60 12.69
CA ALA A 654 -39.63 -13.21 13.17
C ALA A 654 -38.49 -13.84 12.34
N GLU A 655 -38.57 -15.15 12.07
CA GLU A 655 -37.63 -15.88 11.23
C GLU A 655 -37.60 -15.31 9.79
N TYR A 656 -38.76 -15.05 9.20
CA TYR A 656 -38.90 -14.48 7.87
C TYR A 656 -38.26 -13.10 7.79
N SER A 657 -38.55 -12.22 8.76
CA SER A 657 -37.98 -10.87 8.81
C SER A 657 -36.46 -10.91 8.84
N LYS A 658 -35.86 -11.85 9.59
CA LYS A 658 -34.41 -12.04 9.62
C LYS A 658 -33.86 -12.52 8.28
N VAL A 659 -34.50 -13.50 7.64
CA VAL A 659 -34.06 -14.01 6.33
C VAL A 659 -34.23 -12.95 5.24
N LYS A 660 -35.27 -12.11 5.33
CA LYS A 660 -35.49 -10.96 4.43
C LYS A 660 -34.35 -9.95 4.55
N MET A 661 -33.88 -9.66 5.77
CA MET A 661 -32.71 -8.79 5.97
C MET A 661 -31.47 -9.33 5.24
N ASP A 662 -31.17 -10.62 5.42
CA ASP A 662 -30.03 -11.27 4.75
C ASP A 662 -30.20 -11.24 3.22
N TYR A 663 -31.44 -11.36 2.73
CA TYR A 663 -31.78 -11.28 1.31
C TYR A 663 -31.56 -9.88 0.75
N ASP A 664 -32.09 -8.85 1.42
CA ASP A 664 -31.96 -7.45 1.02
C ASP A 664 -30.49 -7.01 1.03
N GLU A 665 -29.72 -7.46 2.03
CA GLU A 665 -28.27 -7.26 2.08
C GLU A 665 -27.58 -7.93 0.87
N ALA A 666 -27.82 -9.21 0.62
CA ALA A 666 -27.24 -9.91 -0.54
C ALA A 666 -27.62 -9.24 -1.87
N LEU A 667 -28.87 -8.79 -2.00
CA LEU A 667 -29.37 -8.09 -3.18
C LEU A 667 -28.61 -6.77 -3.40
N MET A 668 -28.40 -5.99 -2.33
CA MET A 668 -27.56 -4.79 -2.37
C MET A 668 -26.14 -5.11 -2.87
N PHE A 669 -25.52 -6.19 -2.39
CA PHE A 669 -24.18 -6.59 -2.86
C PHE A 669 -24.12 -6.99 -4.34
N THR A 670 -25.20 -7.55 -4.89
CA THR A 670 -25.27 -7.89 -6.33
C THR A 670 -25.49 -6.68 -7.25
N THR A 671 -26.10 -5.61 -6.74
CA THR A 671 -26.54 -4.45 -7.54
C THR A 671 -25.68 -3.22 -7.33
N ARG A 672 -25.00 -3.10 -6.19
CA ARG A 672 -24.13 -1.96 -5.90
C ARG A 672 -23.02 -1.81 -6.94
N THR A 673 -22.62 -0.56 -7.16
CA THR A 673 -21.48 -0.20 -7.99
C THR A 673 -20.51 0.63 -7.16
N ILE A 674 -19.34 0.06 -6.89
CA ILE A 674 -18.28 0.67 -6.08
C ILE A 674 -16.93 0.45 -6.78
N THR A 675 -15.94 1.27 -6.44
CA THR A 675 -14.55 1.07 -6.84
C THR A 675 -13.81 0.27 -5.78
N TYR A 676 -12.76 -0.44 -6.21
CA TYR A 676 -11.90 -1.25 -5.34
C TYR A 676 -10.46 -0.72 -5.30
N SER A 677 -10.15 0.27 -6.12
CA SER A 677 -8.88 0.99 -6.13
C SER A 677 -9.01 2.41 -5.57
N ASN A 678 -7.91 2.88 -5.00
CA ASN A 678 -7.75 4.23 -4.50
C ASN A 678 -6.55 4.87 -5.18
N ILE A 679 -6.77 5.83 -6.07
CA ILE A 679 -5.68 6.45 -6.84
C ILE A 679 -5.02 7.54 -6.00
N ILE A 680 -3.76 7.32 -5.65
CA ILE A 680 -2.93 8.28 -4.91
C ILE A 680 -2.21 9.19 -5.91
N SER A 681 -1.58 8.59 -6.91
CA SER A 681 -0.90 9.29 -8.00
C SER A 681 -1.48 8.89 -9.33
N GLU A 682 -1.97 9.87 -10.07
CA GLU A 682 -2.53 9.67 -11.40
C GLU A 682 -1.42 9.48 -12.45
N PRO A 683 -1.63 8.64 -13.48
CA PRO A 683 -0.67 8.51 -14.57
C PRO A 683 -0.58 9.79 -15.40
N PHE A 684 0.60 10.02 -15.99
CA PHE A 684 0.86 11.18 -16.83
C PHE A 684 1.63 10.81 -18.10
N ALA A 685 1.47 11.61 -19.15
CA ALA A 685 2.25 11.46 -20.38
C ALA A 685 3.64 12.09 -20.21
N ALA A 686 4.69 11.28 -20.25
CA ALA A 686 6.07 11.75 -20.08
C ALA A 686 6.57 12.52 -21.31
N ASP A 687 7.29 13.62 -21.10
CA ASP A 687 7.91 14.44 -22.17
C ASP A 687 9.32 13.94 -22.56
N LYS A 688 9.91 13.06 -21.75
CA LYS A 688 11.23 12.47 -21.99
C LYS A 688 11.15 10.94 -22.00
N LYS A 689 11.84 10.33 -22.96
CA LYS A 689 12.00 8.87 -23.00
C LYS A 689 12.71 8.35 -21.74
N SER A 690 12.21 7.24 -21.22
CA SER A 690 12.81 6.50 -20.09
C SER A 690 13.82 5.46 -20.57
N TYR A 691 13.62 4.87 -21.75
CA TYR A 691 14.52 3.87 -22.33
C TYR A 691 14.78 4.16 -23.83
N PRO A 692 15.97 3.83 -24.38
CA PRO A 692 17.18 3.42 -23.67
C PRO A 692 17.92 4.60 -23.03
N VAL A 693 18.60 4.37 -21.92
CA VAL A 693 19.53 5.34 -21.32
C VAL A 693 20.88 5.23 -22.04
N ARG A 694 21.03 5.96 -23.15
CA ARG A 694 22.15 5.79 -24.11
C ARG A 694 23.54 5.82 -23.47
N TRP A 695 23.78 6.76 -22.56
CA TRP A 695 25.10 6.90 -21.93
C TRP A 695 25.46 5.68 -21.06
N VAL A 696 24.47 5.06 -20.42
CA VAL A 696 24.67 3.84 -19.62
C VAL A 696 25.06 2.68 -20.54
N ILE A 697 24.36 2.52 -21.67
CA ILE A 697 24.68 1.47 -22.65
C ILE A 697 26.10 1.66 -23.20
N VAL A 698 26.45 2.89 -23.59
CA VAL A 698 27.79 3.21 -24.10
C VAL A 698 28.87 2.94 -23.05
N LEU A 699 28.64 3.33 -21.79
CA LEU A 699 29.57 3.09 -20.71
C LEU A 699 29.76 1.58 -20.44
N LEU A 700 28.66 0.82 -20.33
CA LEU A 700 28.72 -0.61 -20.10
C LEU A 700 29.38 -1.35 -21.26
N ALA A 701 29.11 -0.96 -22.50
CA ALA A 701 29.77 -1.51 -23.68
C ALA A 701 31.28 -1.20 -23.68
N ALA A 702 31.67 0.04 -23.37
CA ALA A 702 33.07 0.45 -23.28
C ALA A 702 33.83 -0.36 -22.22
N VAL A 703 33.26 -0.48 -21.02
CA VAL A 703 33.85 -1.25 -19.92
C VAL A 703 33.89 -2.75 -20.25
N GLY A 704 32.80 -3.32 -20.77
CA GLY A 704 32.74 -4.73 -21.13
C GLY A 704 33.74 -5.10 -22.21
N VAL A 705 33.85 -4.30 -23.27
CA VAL A 705 34.82 -4.50 -24.35
C VAL A 705 36.25 -4.27 -23.86
N PHE A 706 36.49 -3.28 -23.00
CA PHE A 706 37.81 -3.09 -22.40
C PHE A 706 38.25 -4.34 -21.62
N LEU A 707 37.37 -4.86 -20.74
CA LEU A 707 37.65 -6.05 -19.94
C LEU A 707 37.85 -7.29 -20.82
N ALA A 708 36.97 -7.53 -21.79
CA ALA A 708 37.09 -8.66 -22.71
C ALA A 708 38.38 -8.60 -23.54
N SER A 709 38.71 -7.43 -24.09
CA SER A 709 39.94 -7.22 -24.85
C SER A 709 41.17 -7.41 -23.97
N PHE A 710 41.11 -6.94 -22.73
CA PHE A 710 42.19 -7.12 -21.76
C PHE A 710 42.42 -8.61 -21.44
N VAL A 711 41.35 -9.39 -21.25
CA VAL A 711 41.44 -10.85 -21.06
C VAL A 711 42.02 -11.53 -22.29
N VAL A 712 41.58 -11.17 -23.51
CA VAL A 712 42.13 -11.73 -24.76
C VAL A 712 43.62 -11.44 -24.87
N ILE A 713 44.05 -10.21 -24.59
CA ILE A 713 45.47 -9.84 -24.62
C ILE A 713 46.26 -10.59 -23.55
N LEU A 714 45.69 -10.78 -22.36
CA LEU A 714 46.30 -11.56 -21.29
C LEU A 714 46.51 -13.01 -21.73
N VAL A 715 45.53 -13.62 -22.39
CA VAL A 715 45.67 -14.95 -22.96
C VAL A 715 46.73 -14.95 -24.06
N MET A 716 46.65 -14.06 -25.05
CA MET A 716 47.60 -13.98 -26.17
C MET A 716 49.05 -13.85 -25.74
N GLU A 717 49.34 -12.95 -24.78
CA GLU A 717 50.70 -12.77 -24.27
C GLU A 717 51.20 -14.01 -23.50
N ASN A 718 50.27 -14.77 -22.92
CA ASN A 718 50.57 -16.01 -22.21
C ASN A 718 50.60 -17.24 -23.13
N VAL A 719 50.07 -17.19 -24.37
CA VAL A 719 50.11 -18.33 -25.31
C VAL A 719 51.55 -18.73 -25.62
N ASP A 720 52.49 -17.78 -25.75
CA ASP A 720 53.91 -18.07 -25.99
C ASP A 720 54.64 -18.65 -24.77
N SER A 721 54.06 -18.50 -23.56
CA SER A 721 54.52 -19.15 -22.33
C SER A 721 53.90 -20.54 -22.19
N ILE A 722 52.62 -20.70 -22.55
CA ILE A 722 51.90 -21.97 -22.52
C ILE A 722 52.47 -22.95 -23.56
N ARG A 723 52.80 -22.48 -24.77
CA ARG A 723 53.48 -23.25 -25.82
C ARG A 723 54.93 -23.65 -25.51
N ARG A 724 55.54 -23.09 -24.46
CA ARG A 724 56.90 -23.45 -24.01
C ARG A 724 56.88 -24.44 -22.84
N ASN A 725 55.74 -24.63 -22.21
CA ASN A 725 55.52 -25.56 -21.09
C ASN A 725 54.71 -26.81 -21.50
N PHE A 726 54.21 -26.85 -22.74
CA PHE A 726 53.74 -28.02 -23.48
C PHE A 726 54.67 -28.20 -24.69
#